data_AF-A0A954TX77-F1
#
_entry.id   AF-A0A954TX77-F1
#
_cell.length_a   1.000
_cell.length_b   1.000
_cell.length_c   1.000
_cell.angle_alpha   90.00
_cell.angle_beta   90.00
_cell.angle_gamma   90.00
#
_symmetry.space_group_name_H-M   'P 1'
#
loop_
_entity.id
_entity.type
_entity.pdbx_description
1 polymer ?
#
loop_
_entity_poly.entity_id
_entity_poly.type
_entity_poly.pdbx_seq_one_letter_code
_entity_poly.pdbx_strand_id
1 'polypeptide(L)'
;MKAQFRNIRLKKLTNAKLTPKQSKKGKKKTEKPEPQWVWLQKDGQPEDRVFFRKEFETQGVAAARLYAVCDDRMTIFVDGKQIVEHNSWEQPVFVDLTKHIDLESPDQKHVLAVQAENGSSSAGLLVKVDLESGWRDATSVVTDGTWQASTTPAKGWKEIGFKQKWSAPEVIAPLGQGPWGKKINATTLAAAAPLKEPTATPITDMKIAKDFEVELLYSVPKDVEGSWVNLCSDPKGRLIVSDQYGGLFRVTPPPVGTAGEVAIEKINVDIGEAQGLLWAFDSLYVVVNRTGQYDSGVYRVFDKDGDDQLDTLQTLRTFEGSSGEHGPHAVLLAPDGESLFIVCGNKTAPTEVTSSRVPQIFDEDLLLPRPYGRGFMKGTRAPGGVIYRINPDGTEWEMVASGFRNEFDAALNADGDLFTYDADMEWDVNTPWYRPTRVCHVASGGEFGWRNGGGKWPVHYPDSLPPVIDIGFGSPTGVCFGYNAKFPAKYQNALFISDWSYGKLYAVHLAPAGSTYTAQLEEFITGTPLPLTDVVINPHDHAMYFTIGGRKVQSGLYRVTYSGSESTVPADAHQVEGKSARAIRHKLEALHVGDHPDAVEIAWKHLGADDRFIRFAARVAIEHRPLGEWRDRALAETNPQASLTALLALARKHERADKGKEPDIDTPPPVWNSTTETEMNATLAAILEALDRLEWADLSVQQQIEALRVCGVSFLRLGPPDDDARREIIDRLDPVYTTKSQALNAELVQMLVYLQAPNAASKIVAALERAPTQEEQIDLAKSLRHLRAGWTAELQRQYFTWFTKAAGYRGGASFSLFVDNIKQDAVALLNEEDQLALKPILEAMPPTDVPQPAPPRPFVREWKMEELVPLVTGGLKGRDFDRGRELFGAANCFACHRFDNQGGAVGPDLTILSGRFSARDILESVVEPSKVISDQYAAVTIFTQDGKVITGRIVNLAGDAFRVSENMLDPGNLTSVDRKQIEEMVPAKVSMMPQGLLNTLDEEEVLDLMAYLLSRGDRNNEMFQASGD
;
A
#
# COMPACT_ATOMS: atom_id res chain seq x y z
N MET A 1 26.19 -7.64 -32.03
CA MET A 1 27.08 -7.26 -30.91
C MET A 1 28.42 -8.02 -30.98
N LYS A 2 29.22 -7.89 -32.06
CA LYS A 2 30.44 -8.72 -32.26
C LYS A 2 31.61 -8.03 -33.00
N ALA A 3 31.69 -6.69 -33.02
CA ALA A 3 32.72 -5.98 -33.80
C ALA A 3 33.30 -4.68 -33.18
N GLN A 4 33.30 -4.51 -31.85
CA GLN A 4 33.78 -3.25 -31.21
C GLN A 4 34.93 -3.38 -30.19
N PHE A 5 35.59 -4.53 -30.05
CA PHE A 5 36.66 -4.69 -29.03
C PHE A 5 38.03 -5.05 -29.60
N ARG A 6 38.50 -4.35 -30.64
CA ARG A 6 39.79 -4.69 -31.28
C ARG A 6 41.03 -3.95 -30.76
N ASN A 7 40.94 -2.93 -29.90
CA ASN A 7 42.13 -2.15 -29.51
C ASN A 7 42.19 -1.68 -28.04
N ILE A 8 42.14 -2.59 -27.07
CA ILE A 8 42.58 -2.29 -25.69
C ILE A 8 43.71 -3.25 -25.30
N ARG A 9 44.93 -2.72 -25.14
CA ARG A 9 46.10 -3.46 -24.62
C ARG A 9 45.98 -3.57 -23.10
N LEU A 10 45.68 -4.78 -22.61
CA LEU A 10 45.79 -5.14 -21.19
C LEU A 10 47.26 -5.22 -20.77
N LYS A 11 47.67 -4.43 -19.76
CA LYS A 11 48.95 -4.63 -19.05
C LYS A 11 48.87 -5.96 -18.28
N LYS A 12 49.80 -6.87 -18.58
CA LYS A 12 50.01 -8.13 -17.85
C LYS A 12 50.41 -7.84 -16.40
N LEU A 13 49.58 -8.27 -15.44
CA LEU A 13 50.02 -8.55 -14.08
C LEU A 13 50.37 -10.04 -14.00
N THR A 14 51.64 -10.32 -13.77
CA THR A 14 52.20 -11.68 -13.62
C THR A 14 51.85 -12.27 -12.26
N ASN A 15 51.43 -13.54 -12.29
CA ASN A 15 51.18 -14.42 -11.15
C ASN A 15 52.35 -14.46 -10.14
N ALA A 16 52.12 -14.00 -8.92
CA ALA A 16 52.85 -14.46 -7.74
C ALA A 16 51.89 -15.24 -6.85
N LYS A 17 52.22 -16.51 -6.63
CA LYS A 17 51.47 -17.53 -5.88
C LYS A 17 51.06 -17.03 -4.49
N LEU A 18 49.76 -16.96 -4.22
CA LEU A 18 49.21 -16.93 -2.87
C LEU A 18 48.83 -18.35 -2.45
N THR A 19 49.67 -18.95 -1.63
CA THR A 19 49.34 -20.11 -0.80
C THR A 19 48.18 -19.79 0.15
N PRO A 20 47.23 -20.70 0.38
CA PRO A 20 46.10 -20.46 1.27
C PRO A 20 46.57 -20.46 2.72
N LYS A 21 46.64 -19.27 3.34
CA LYS A 21 46.70 -19.17 4.80
C LYS A 21 45.31 -19.46 5.35
N GLN A 22 45.21 -20.56 6.08
CA GLN A 22 44.09 -20.93 6.93
C GLN A 22 43.56 -19.72 7.71
N SER A 23 42.34 -19.29 7.42
CA SER A 23 41.62 -18.30 8.23
C SER A 23 41.06 -19.00 9.48
N LYS A 24 41.91 -19.23 10.48
CA LYS A 24 41.48 -19.41 11.86
C LYS A 24 41.61 -18.08 12.59
N LYS A 25 40.48 -17.38 12.73
CA LYS A 25 40.00 -16.67 13.93
C LYS A 25 38.83 -15.79 13.49
N GLY A 26 37.62 -16.11 13.97
CA GLY A 26 36.50 -15.18 13.92
C GLY A 26 36.96 -13.86 14.53
N LYS A 27 36.67 -12.74 13.85
CA LYS A 27 36.75 -11.43 14.50
C LYS A 27 35.73 -11.48 15.64
N LYS A 28 36.21 -11.50 16.88
CA LYS A 28 35.40 -11.22 18.06
C LYS A 28 34.65 -9.91 17.79
N LYS A 29 33.36 -9.85 18.16
CA LYS A 29 32.66 -8.59 18.43
C LYS A 29 33.64 -7.69 19.20
N THR A 30 33.99 -6.53 18.66
CA THR A 30 34.55 -5.46 19.46
C THR A 30 33.44 -5.03 20.41
N GLU A 31 33.45 -5.56 21.65
CA GLU A 31 32.58 -5.08 22.70
C GLU A 31 32.91 -3.61 22.95
N LYS A 32 31.92 -2.73 22.83
CA LYS A 32 32.07 -1.32 23.22
C LYS A 32 32.50 -1.29 24.70
N PRO A 33 33.55 -0.55 25.08
CA PRO A 33 34.00 -0.53 26.47
C PRO A 33 32.91 0.06 27.36
N GLU A 34 32.55 -0.64 28.43
CA GLU A 34 31.58 -0.15 29.42
C GLU A 34 32.26 0.72 30.47
N PRO A 35 31.62 1.82 30.93
CA PRO A 35 32.18 2.67 31.96
C PRO A 35 32.19 1.98 33.32
N GLN A 36 33.25 2.26 34.07
CA GLN A 36 33.48 1.71 35.40
C GLN A 36 33.47 2.84 36.42
N TRP A 37 33.03 2.53 37.63
CA TRP A 37 33.08 3.42 38.78
C TRP A 37 34.53 3.56 39.27
N VAL A 38 35.08 4.79 39.25
CA VAL A 38 36.47 5.12 39.64
C VAL A 38 36.60 6.12 40.80
N TRP A 39 37.44 5.79 41.79
CA TRP A 39 37.68 6.56 43.04
C TRP A 39 39.17 6.83 43.16
N LEU A 40 39.58 7.97 43.71
CA LEU A 40 41.00 8.18 43.97
C LEU A 40 41.52 7.30 45.13
N GLN A 41 40.72 7.13 46.19
CA GLN A 41 40.99 6.22 47.32
C GLN A 41 39.68 5.75 47.97
N LYS A 42 39.45 4.44 48.03
CA LYS A 42 38.21 3.85 48.58
C LYS A 42 38.03 4.05 50.10
N ASP A 43 39.14 4.12 50.84
CA ASP A 43 39.18 4.17 52.32
C ASP A 43 39.98 5.39 52.87
N GLY A 44 40.13 6.45 52.06
CA GLY A 44 40.83 7.68 52.43
C GLY A 44 40.04 8.60 53.36
N GLN A 45 40.68 9.63 53.93
CA GLN A 45 39.97 10.70 54.66
C GLN A 45 38.89 11.32 53.74
N PRO A 46 37.76 11.81 54.27
CA PRO A 46 36.77 12.54 53.47
C PRO A 46 37.46 13.74 52.81
N GLU A 47 37.47 13.77 51.48
CA GLU A 47 38.02 14.87 50.71
C GLU A 47 36.88 15.49 49.91
N ASP A 48 36.60 16.78 50.17
CA ASP A 48 35.46 17.48 49.58
C ASP A 48 35.52 17.55 48.05
N ARG A 49 36.70 17.36 47.43
CA ARG A 49 36.94 17.54 45.98
C ARG A 49 38.00 16.61 45.40
N VAL A 50 37.70 15.98 44.27
CA VAL A 50 38.61 15.17 43.47
C VAL A 50 38.60 15.66 42.01
N PHE A 51 39.78 15.76 41.41
CA PHE A 51 39.98 16.23 40.03
C PHE A 51 40.42 15.06 39.16
N PHE A 52 39.62 14.72 38.16
CA PHE A 52 39.85 13.66 37.19
C PHE A 52 40.19 14.23 35.81
N ARG A 53 41.05 13.58 35.03
CA ARG A 53 41.28 13.92 33.63
C ARG A 53 41.61 12.70 32.76
N LYS A 54 41.28 12.81 31.47
CA LYS A 54 41.63 11.86 30.42
C LYS A 54 41.84 12.57 29.09
N GLU A 55 42.92 12.23 28.39
CA GLU A 55 43.11 12.63 26.99
C GLU A 55 42.57 11.55 26.05
N PHE A 56 41.94 11.98 24.96
CA PHE A 56 41.37 11.10 23.93
C PHE A 56 41.46 11.76 22.54
N GLU A 57 41.25 10.97 21.49
CA GLU A 57 41.22 11.42 20.08
C GLU A 57 39.85 11.06 19.50
N THR A 58 39.33 11.88 18.59
CA THR A 58 37.96 11.74 18.04
C THR A 58 37.89 10.80 16.85
N GLN A 59 39.02 10.49 16.19
CA GLN A 59 39.08 9.53 15.07
C GLN A 59 38.16 9.85 13.88
N GLY A 60 37.71 11.11 13.74
CA GLY A 60 36.90 11.56 12.59
C GLY A 60 35.43 11.14 12.65
N VAL A 61 34.85 11.11 13.85
CA VAL A 61 33.42 10.78 14.07
C VAL A 61 32.49 11.95 13.73
N ALA A 62 31.22 11.65 13.46
CA ALA A 62 30.21 12.64 13.10
C ALA A 62 29.55 13.31 14.33
N ALA A 63 29.56 12.64 15.48
CA ALA A 63 29.02 13.18 16.72
C ALA A 63 29.78 12.67 17.95
N ALA A 64 29.71 13.43 19.05
CA ALA A 64 30.25 13.03 20.35
C ALA A 64 29.24 13.30 21.47
N ARG A 65 28.91 12.31 22.29
CA ARG A 65 27.89 12.40 23.35
C ARG A 65 28.44 11.98 24.70
N LEU A 66 28.33 12.86 25.68
CA LEU A 66 28.82 12.65 27.04
C LEU A 66 27.67 12.25 27.96
N TYR A 67 27.89 11.19 28.72
CA TYR A 67 27.08 10.74 29.85
C TYR A 67 27.97 10.72 31.08
N ALA A 68 27.52 11.33 32.18
CA ALA A 68 28.32 11.36 33.40
C ALA A 68 27.46 11.34 34.65
N VAL A 69 28.00 10.78 35.72
CA VAL A 69 27.39 10.81 37.06
C VAL A 69 28.50 10.72 38.10
N CYS A 70 28.30 11.38 39.23
CA CYS A 70 29.23 11.38 40.35
C CYS A 70 28.48 11.39 41.68
N ASP A 71 29.21 11.19 42.78
CA ASP A 71 28.72 11.57 44.11
C ASP A 71 28.40 13.07 44.17
N ASP A 72 27.33 13.44 44.88
CA ASP A 72 26.82 14.80 45.20
C ASP A 72 26.88 15.89 44.11
N ARG A 73 28.06 16.25 43.59
CA ARG A 73 28.24 17.32 42.60
C ARG A 73 29.45 17.11 41.69
N MET A 74 29.33 17.47 40.41
CA MET A 74 30.46 17.59 39.48
C MET A 74 30.40 18.81 38.59
N THR A 75 31.56 19.22 38.11
CA THR A 75 31.75 20.18 37.02
C THR A 75 32.64 19.57 35.96
N ILE A 76 32.18 19.56 34.71
CA ILE A 76 32.89 18.96 33.57
C ILE A 76 33.44 20.04 32.66
N PHE A 77 34.68 19.84 32.21
CA PHE A 77 35.41 20.69 31.29
C PHE A 77 35.91 19.88 30.10
N VAL A 78 35.84 20.48 28.92
CA VAL A 78 36.42 19.95 27.69
C VAL A 78 37.35 21.02 27.10
N ASP A 79 38.60 20.66 26.87
CA ASP A 79 39.64 21.55 26.36
C ASP A 79 39.69 22.92 27.09
N GLY A 80 39.57 22.87 28.42
CA GLY A 80 39.61 24.04 29.31
C GLY A 80 38.27 24.78 29.49
N LYS A 81 37.29 24.57 28.60
CA LYS A 81 35.96 25.20 28.65
C LYS A 81 35.02 24.42 29.56
N GLN A 82 34.34 25.11 30.47
CA GLN A 82 33.30 24.50 31.29
C GLN A 82 32.08 24.16 30.43
N ILE A 83 31.63 22.91 30.49
CA ILE A 83 30.55 22.38 29.68
C ILE A 83 29.26 22.24 30.50
N VAL A 84 29.34 21.61 31.67
CA VAL A 84 28.17 21.37 32.52
C VAL A 84 28.56 21.32 33.99
N GLU A 85 27.62 21.71 34.86
CA GLU A 85 27.65 21.49 36.29
C GLU A 85 26.40 20.70 36.68
N HIS A 86 26.56 19.65 37.49
CA HIS A 86 25.50 18.71 37.81
C HIS A 86 25.55 18.28 39.28
N ASN A 87 24.40 18.23 39.95
CA ASN A 87 24.31 18.06 41.41
C ASN A 87 23.43 16.85 41.80
N SER A 88 23.42 15.79 40.99
CA SER A 88 22.61 14.60 41.25
C SER A 88 23.38 13.32 40.94
N TRP A 89 23.39 12.41 41.91
CA TRP A 89 23.91 11.05 41.74
C TRP A 89 22.84 10.07 41.25
N GLU A 90 21.54 10.40 41.39
CA GLU A 90 20.42 9.53 41.00
C GLU A 90 20.11 9.60 39.51
N GLN A 91 20.49 10.68 38.84
CA GLN A 91 20.24 10.92 37.42
C GLN A 91 21.54 11.28 36.73
N PRO A 92 22.00 10.49 35.74
CA PRO A 92 23.15 10.88 34.92
C PRO A 92 22.85 12.17 34.16
N VAL A 93 23.87 13.00 33.97
CA VAL A 93 23.81 14.14 33.06
C VAL A 93 24.13 13.67 31.65
N PHE A 94 23.47 14.26 30.66
CA PHE A 94 23.81 14.15 29.26
C PHE A 94 24.28 15.50 28.72
N VAL A 95 25.31 15.47 27.87
CA VAL A 95 25.69 16.62 27.06
C VAL A 95 26.08 16.18 25.65
N ASP A 96 25.54 16.85 24.64
CA ASP A 96 26.03 16.72 23.26
C ASP A 96 27.33 17.53 23.10
N LEU A 97 28.46 16.85 22.94
CA LEU A 97 29.78 17.45 22.77
C LEU A 97 30.09 17.83 21.32
N THR A 98 29.21 17.53 20.35
CA THR A 98 29.48 17.69 18.90
C THR A 98 29.90 19.11 18.53
N LYS A 99 29.35 20.14 19.21
CA LYS A 99 29.72 21.56 19.00
C LYS A 99 30.81 22.08 19.94
N HIS A 100 31.34 21.23 20.80
CA HIS A 100 32.29 21.57 21.86
C HIS A 100 33.70 21.01 21.63
N ILE A 101 33.86 20.11 20.65
CA ILE A 101 35.13 19.54 20.24
C ILE A 101 35.30 19.64 18.72
N ASP A 102 36.55 19.68 18.25
CA ASP A 102 36.86 19.62 16.83
C ASP A 102 36.73 18.18 16.34
N LEU A 103 35.71 17.94 15.51
CA LEU A 103 35.46 16.65 14.87
C LEU A 103 36.01 16.56 13.44
N GLU A 104 36.42 17.69 12.84
CA GLU A 104 36.95 17.75 11.47
C GLU A 104 38.42 17.32 11.40
N SER A 105 39.13 17.41 12.54
CA SER A 105 40.54 17.05 12.69
C SER A 105 40.72 15.70 13.44
N PRO A 106 40.69 14.54 12.77
CA PRO A 106 40.62 13.21 13.41
C PRO A 106 41.80 12.87 14.34
N ASP A 107 42.98 13.44 14.08
CA ASP A 107 44.21 13.21 14.85
C ASP A 107 44.40 14.22 16.00
N GLN A 108 43.45 15.14 16.20
CA GLN A 108 43.52 16.12 17.29
C GLN A 108 43.22 15.46 18.63
N LYS A 109 44.08 15.73 19.61
CA LYS A 109 43.85 15.32 21.00
C LYS A 109 42.91 16.29 21.70
N HIS A 110 41.98 15.74 22.45
CA HIS A 110 41.08 16.44 23.35
C HIS A 110 41.30 15.99 24.79
N VAL A 111 40.94 16.83 25.75
CA VAL A 111 40.96 16.48 27.18
C VAL A 111 39.58 16.62 27.79
N LEU A 112 39.15 15.57 28.48
CA LEU A 112 37.99 15.58 29.36
C LEU A 112 38.48 15.70 30.80
N ALA A 113 38.05 16.74 31.49
CA ALA A 113 38.45 17.05 32.86
C ALA A 113 37.20 17.21 33.74
N VAL A 114 37.19 16.58 34.92
CA VAL A 114 36.03 16.57 35.82
C VAL A 114 36.48 16.94 37.22
N GLN A 115 35.82 17.91 37.84
CA GLN A 115 35.88 18.15 39.28
C GLN A 115 34.67 17.47 39.90
N ALA A 116 34.86 16.49 40.78
CA ALA A 116 33.81 15.80 41.51
C ALA A 116 33.90 16.13 43.01
N GLU A 117 32.78 16.28 43.69
CA GLU A 117 32.66 16.66 45.09
C GLU A 117 31.79 15.64 45.83
N ASN A 118 32.16 15.25 47.04
CA ASN A 118 31.34 14.39 47.91
C ASN A 118 31.47 14.90 49.35
N GLY A 119 30.35 15.16 50.01
CA GLY A 119 30.32 15.73 51.35
C GLY A 119 30.60 14.74 52.48
N SER A 120 30.73 13.44 52.18
CA SER A 120 30.82 12.38 53.20
C SER A 120 31.98 11.39 53.01
N SER A 121 32.55 11.29 51.82
CA SER A 121 33.67 10.38 51.49
C SER A 121 34.39 10.83 50.21
N SER A 122 35.31 10.03 49.65
CA SER A 122 35.92 10.35 48.36
C SER A 122 34.88 10.31 47.23
N ALA A 123 34.92 11.30 46.33
CA ALA A 123 33.99 11.42 45.23
C ALA A 123 34.25 10.38 44.13
N GLY A 124 33.22 9.59 43.88
CA GLY A 124 33.12 8.67 42.76
C GLY A 124 32.78 9.30 41.45
N LEU A 125 33.32 8.75 40.36
CA LEU A 125 33.02 9.21 39.02
C LEU A 125 32.71 8.04 38.08
N LEU A 126 31.69 8.23 37.25
CA LEU A 126 31.41 7.41 36.08
C LEU A 126 31.15 8.32 34.88
N VAL A 127 31.91 8.12 33.80
CA VAL A 127 31.78 8.89 32.57
C VAL A 127 31.86 7.96 31.36
N LYS A 128 31.03 8.25 30.37
CA LYS A 128 31.06 7.65 29.03
C LYS A 128 30.95 8.76 28.01
N VAL A 129 31.88 8.83 27.06
CA VAL A 129 31.75 9.62 25.84
C VAL A 129 31.61 8.66 24.68
N ASP A 130 30.47 8.66 24.02
CA ASP A 130 30.27 7.94 22.77
C ASP A 130 30.75 8.81 21.60
N LEU A 131 31.69 8.28 20.82
CA LEU A 131 32.22 8.88 19.59
C LEU A 131 31.59 8.14 18.42
N GLU A 132 30.67 8.79 17.71
CA GLU A 132 29.73 8.13 16.79
C GLU A 132 30.06 8.38 15.32
N SER A 133 30.46 7.32 14.63
CA SER A 133 30.60 7.24 13.17
C SER A 133 29.50 6.36 12.54
N GLY A 134 28.43 6.08 13.29
CA GLY A 134 27.37 5.10 13.01
C GLY A 134 27.40 3.92 14.01
N TRP A 135 26.38 3.05 14.02
CA TRP A 135 26.26 1.96 15.01
C TRP A 135 27.47 1.01 15.04
N ARG A 136 28.13 0.80 13.89
CA ARG A 136 29.17 -0.24 13.70
C ARG A 136 30.59 0.18 14.05
N ASP A 137 30.90 1.47 14.01
CA ASP A 137 32.27 1.99 14.19
C ASP A 137 32.39 2.98 15.36
N ALA A 138 31.35 3.13 16.18
CA ALA A 138 31.38 3.99 17.35
C ALA A 138 32.36 3.48 18.42
N THR A 139 33.34 4.31 18.78
CA THR A 139 34.26 4.08 19.91
C THR A 139 33.76 4.84 21.13
N SER A 140 34.19 4.46 22.33
CA SER A 140 33.80 5.18 23.54
C SER A 140 35.01 5.48 24.42
N VAL A 141 35.03 6.67 25.02
CA VAL A 141 35.95 7.04 26.09
C VAL A 141 35.21 6.82 27.40
N VAL A 142 35.71 5.93 28.25
CA VAL A 142 35.02 5.56 29.48
C VAL A 142 35.90 5.73 30.71
N THR A 143 35.30 5.97 31.88
CA THR A 143 36.01 5.90 33.16
C THR A 143 36.50 4.48 33.42
N ASP A 144 37.80 4.36 33.62
CA ASP A 144 38.51 3.12 33.94
C ASP A 144 39.82 3.45 34.69
N GLY A 145 40.63 2.45 34.99
CA GLY A 145 41.91 2.62 35.69
C GLY A 145 42.98 3.38 34.89
N THR A 146 42.70 3.83 33.66
CA THR A 146 43.62 4.59 32.81
C THR A 146 43.41 6.10 32.89
N TRP A 147 42.46 6.55 33.71
CA TRP A 147 42.26 7.96 34.04
C TRP A 147 43.35 8.46 35.01
N GLN A 148 43.46 9.78 35.12
CA GLN A 148 44.33 10.44 36.07
C GLN A 148 43.51 11.22 37.08
N ALA A 149 43.85 11.12 38.36
CA ALA A 149 43.11 11.76 39.45
C ALA A 149 44.04 12.40 40.50
N SER A 150 43.59 13.50 41.10
CA SER A 150 44.28 14.21 42.19
C SER A 150 43.28 14.90 43.11
N THR A 151 43.65 15.11 44.38
CA THR A 151 42.90 15.95 45.33
C THR A 151 43.27 17.44 45.24
N THR A 152 44.31 17.80 44.49
CA THR A 152 44.77 19.19 44.36
C THR A 152 44.78 19.61 42.89
N PRO A 153 44.12 20.72 42.50
CA PRO A 153 44.11 21.16 41.12
C PRO A 153 45.47 21.78 40.77
N ALA A 154 46.13 21.28 39.74
CA ALA A 154 47.39 21.82 39.23
C ALA A 154 47.13 22.83 38.11
N LYS A 155 47.97 23.86 37.95
CA LYS A 155 47.79 24.84 36.87
C LYS A 155 47.78 24.15 35.50
N GLY A 156 46.77 24.43 34.67
CA GLY A 156 46.61 23.84 33.34
C GLY A 156 46.04 22.42 33.31
N TRP A 157 45.54 21.88 34.43
CA TRP A 157 45.00 20.51 34.50
C TRP A 157 43.78 20.24 33.61
N LYS A 158 43.12 21.28 33.09
CA LYS A 158 41.98 21.20 32.17
C LYS A 158 42.37 21.34 30.69
N GLU A 159 43.65 21.58 30.41
CA GLU A 159 44.16 21.87 29.08
C GLU A 159 44.91 20.66 28.49
N ILE A 160 44.99 20.62 27.16
CA ILE A 160 45.77 19.65 26.40
C ILE A 160 47.27 19.87 26.70
N GLY A 161 48.05 18.79 26.84
CA GLY A 161 49.51 18.88 27.00
C GLY A 161 50.01 19.14 28.43
N PHE A 162 49.17 18.87 29.44
CA PHE A 162 49.54 18.89 30.85
C PHE A 162 50.63 17.86 31.18
N LYS A 163 51.67 18.28 31.90
CA LYS A 163 52.90 17.48 32.11
C LYS A 163 53.06 16.88 33.51
N GLN A 164 52.27 17.33 34.48
CA GLN A 164 52.40 16.85 35.85
C GLN A 164 51.75 15.46 36.00
N LYS A 165 52.46 14.55 36.65
CA LYS A 165 51.99 13.17 36.82
C LYS A 165 51.03 13.08 38.00
N TRP A 166 49.82 12.58 37.74
CA TRP A 166 48.78 12.29 38.74
C TRP A 166 48.64 10.78 38.95
N SER A 167 47.97 10.40 40.04
CA SER A 167 47.71 8.99 40.36
C SER A 167 46.61 8.43 39.46
N ALA A 168 46.62 7.11 39.23
CA ALA A 168 45.49 6.43 38.63
C ALA A 168 44.40 6.21 39.70
N PRO A 169 43.12 6.41 39.38
CA PRO A 169 42.05 6.06 40.31
C PRO A 169 41.84 4.54 40.36
N GLU A 170 41.33 4.05 41.48
CA GLU A 170 40.93 2.66 41.70
C GLU A 170 39.55 2.41 41.07
N VAL A 171 39.45 1.34 40.28
CA VAL A 171 38.18 0.83 39.75
C VAL A 171 37.51 0.00 40.85
N ILE A 172 36.34 0.43 41.32
CA ILE A 172 35.67 -0.25 42.44
C ILE A 172 34.44 -1.08 42.04
N ALA A 173 33.80 -0.77 40.90
CA ALA A 173 32.69 -1.57 40.38
C ALA A 173 32.44 -1.33 38.88
N PRO A 174 31.91 -2.32 38.15
CA PRO A 174 31.37 -2.12 36.80
C PRO A 174 30.03 -1.36 36.82
N LEU A 175 29.58 -0.88 35.66
CA LEU A 175 28.25 -0.28 35.46
C LEU A 175 27.13 -1.22 35.97
N GLY A 176 26.12 -0.66 36.62
CA GLY A 176 25.02 -1.44 37.23
C GLY A 176 25.37 -2.12 38.57
N GLN A 177 26.60 -1.96 39.07
CA GLN A 177 27.07 -2.46 40.36
C GLN A 177 27.67 -1.32 41.21
N GLY A 178 28.11 -1.63 42.44
CA GLY A 178 28.68 -0.63 43.36
C GLY A 178 27.64 0.11 44.24
N PRO A 179 28.01 1.24 44.88
CA PRO A 179 27.20 1.94 45.89
C PRO A 179 25.79 2.32 45.43
N TRP A 180 25.60 2.55 44.13
CA TRP A 180 24.32 2.94 43.53
C TRP A 180 23.64 1.83 42.71
N GLY A 181 24.27 0.66 42.62
CA GLY A 181 23.71 -0.60 42.11
C GLY A 181 22.80 -0.47 40.88
N LYS A 182 21.59 -1.06 40.97
CA LYS A 182 20.60 -1.12 39.88
C LYS A 182 20.05 0.24 39.43
N LYS A 183 20.26 1.33 40.17
CA LYS A 183 19.75 2.67 39.82
C LYS A 183 20.55 3.34 38.70
N ILE A 184 21.85 3.04 38.59
CA ILE A 184 22.73 3.55 37.52
C ILE A 184 23.23 2.36 36.71
N ASN A 185 22.58 2.11 35.58
CA ASN A 185 22.85 1.00 34.66
C ASN A 185 22.84 1.49 33.19
N ALA A 186 23.06 0.59 32.23
CA ALA A 186 23.08 0.94 30.81
C ALA A 186 21.79 1.63 30.34
N THR A 187 20.63 1.17 30.79
CA THR A 187 19.32 1.73 30.43
C THR A 187 19.15 3.14 30.99
N THR A 188 19.50 3.38 32.25
CA THR A 188 19.36 4.72 32.85
C THR A 188 20.37 5.72 32.30
N LEU A 189 21.56 5.24 31.88
CA LEU A 189 22.56 6.06 31.20
C LEU A 189 22.06 6.46 29.80
N ALA A 190 21.54 5.50 29.02
CA ALA A 190 20.94 5.79 27.72
C ALA A 190 19.73 6.74 27.82
N ALA A 191 18.87 6.54 28.84
CA ALA A 191 17.70 7.38 29.09
C ALA A 191 18.02 8.83 29.51
N ALA A 192 19.27 9.14 29.87
CA ALA A 192 19.68 10.50 30.20
C ALA A 192 19.83 11.40 28.95
N ALA A 193 20.00 10.81 27.76
CA ALA A 193 20.01 11.59 26.52
C ALA A 193 18.60 12.14 26.24
N PRO A 194 18.47 13.42 25.85
CA PRO A 194 17.24 13.91 25.28
C PRO A 194 16.97 13.09 24.02
N LEU A 195 15.75 12.59 23.97
CA LEU A 195 15.18 11.97 22.78
C LEU A 195 15.41 12.88 21.56
N LYS A 196 15.84 12.32 20.43
CA LYS A 196 15.98 13.12 19.19
C LYS A 196 14.61 13.66 18.83
N GLU A 197 14.52 14.97 18.59
CA GLU A 197 13.33 15.49 17.93
C GLU A 197 13.29 14.94 16.51
N PRO A 198 12.22 14.22 16.11
CA PRO A 198 12.12 13.67 14.78
C PRO A 198 12.19 14.78 13.74
N THR A 199 13.05 14.63 12.74
CA THR A 199 13.05 15.48 11.54
C THR A 199 12.44 14.73 10.37
N ALA A 200 12.02 15.49 9.35
CA ALA A 200 11.53 14.93 8.08
C ALA A 200 12.55 13.95 7.49
N THR A 201 12.07 12.95 6.74
CA THR A 201 12.91 11.88 6.18
C THR A 201 14.11 12.47 5.42
N PRO A 202 15.36 12.18 5.82
CA PRO A 202 16.54 12.70 5.13
C PRO A 202 16.60 12.26 3.67
N ILE A 203 17.11 13.12 2.79
CA ILE A 203 17.29 12.80 1.36
C ILE A 203 18.25 11.61 1.14
N THR A 204 19.17 11.36 2.07
CA THR A 204 20.10 10.23 2.04
C THR A 204 19.42 8.88 2.16
N ASP A 205 18.19 8.86 2.68
CA ASP A 205 17.40 7.65 2.91
C ASP A 205 16.44 7.39 1.74
N MET A 206 16.52 8.20 0.68
CA MET A 206 15.69 8.10 -0.51
C MET A 206 16.45 7.47 -1.68
N LYS A 207 15.75 6.64 -2.44
CA LYS A 207 16.15 6.22 -3.78
C LYS A 207 15.45 7.15 -4.76
N ILE A 208 16.25 7.91 -5.51
CA ILE A 208 15.78 8.95 -6.43
C ILE A 208 16.04 8.49 -7.86
N ALA A 209 15.11 8.80 -8.77
CA ALA A 209 15.26 8.56 -10.20
C ALA A 209 16.58 9.15 -10.74
N LYS A 210 17.17 8.47 -11.72
CA LYS A 210 18.47 8.86 -12.28
C LYS A 210 18.43 10.30 -12.82
N ASP A 211 19.47 11.07 -12.52
CA ASP A 211 19.68 12.45 -13.00
C ASP A 211 18.68 13.49 -12.41
N PHE A 212 17.92 13.11 -11.38
CA PHE A 212 17.10 14.01 -10.56
C PHE A 212 17.77 14.30 -9.21
N GLU A 213 17.48 15.48 -8.68
CA GLU A 213 17.95 15.95 -7.38
C GLU A 213 16.74 16.28 -6.49
N VAL A 214 16.85 15.93 -5.20
CA VAL A 214 15.83 16.23 -4.18
C VAL A 214 16.46 17.08 -3.08
N GLU A 215 15.77 18.15 -2.72
CA GLU A 215 16.13 19.06 -1.64
C GLU A 215 15.05 18.99 -0.54
N LEU A 216 15.47 18.74 0.71
CA LEU A 216 14.61 18.94 1.88
C LEU A 216 14.62 20.43 2.23
N LEU A 217 13.53 21.12 1.91
CA LEU A 217 13.41 22.57 2.11
C LEU A 217 13.04 22.91 3.55
N TYR A 218 12.14 22.12 4.14
CA TYR A 218 11.60 22.43 5.46
C TYR A 218 11.19 21.17 6.21
N SER A 219 11.64 21.03 7.46
CA SER A 219 11.16 20.01 8.40
C SER A 219 10.16 20.67 9.35
N VAL A 220 8.88 20.35 9.20
CA VAL A 220 7.78 21.07 9.86
C VAL A 220 7.86 20.90 11.39
N PRO A 221 7.85 21.99 12.18
CA PRO A 221 7.76 21.92 13.63
C PRO A 221 6.37 21.41 14.04
N LYS A 222 6.28 20.10 14.32
CA LYS A 222 5.01 19.39 14.58
C LYS A 222 4.15 20.04 15.66
N ASP A 223 4.76 20.57 16.72
CA ASP A 223 4.03 21.16 17.86
C ASP A 223 3.44 22.54 17.58
N VAL A 224 3.87 23.20 16.48
CA VAL A 224 3.47 24.57 16.14
C VAL A 224 2.65 24.59 14.84
N GLU A 225 3.09 23.82 13.84
CA GLU A 225 2.57 23.86 12.47
C GLU A 225 1.93 22.53 12.04
N GLY A 226 1.93 21.54 12.94
CA GLY A 226 1.24 20.27 12.76
C GLY A 226 1.86 19.35 11.72
N SER A 227 1.03 18.70 10.90
CA SER A 227 1.44 17.72 9.90
C SER A 227 0.78 18.02 8.56
N TRP A 228 1.58 18.47 7.59
CA TRP A 228 1.04 18.96 6.33
C TRP A 228 0.61 17.82 5.41
N VAL A 229 -0.63 17.90 4.92
CA VAL A 229 -1.27 16.82 4.14
C VAL A 229 -1.69 17.21 2.73
N ASN A 230 -1.66 18.49 2.39
CA ASN A 230 -2.00 18.98 1.06
C ASN A 230 -1.18 20.24 0.73
N LEU A 231 -0.88 20.47 -0.54
CA LEU A 231 -0.32 21.72 -1.04
C LEU A 231 -0.86 22.15 -2.41
N CYS A 232 -0.92 23.46 -2.63
CA CYS A 232 -1.13 24.04 -3.97
C CYS A 232 -0.22 25.26 -4.19
N SER A 233 -0.07 25.70 -5.45
CA SER A 233 0.64 26.94 -5.77
C SER A 233 -0.32 28.13 -5.85
N ASP A 234 0.13 29.32 -5.46
CA ASP A 234 -0.58 30.58 -5.66
C ASP A 234 -0.04 31.35 -6.90
N PRO A 235 -0.70 32.43 -7.37
CA PRO A 235 -0.29 33.18 -8.57
C PRO A 235 1.04 33.92 -8.47
N LYS A 236 1.64 33.97 -7.28
CA LYS A 236 2.96 34.59 -7.04
C LYS A 236 4.06 33.53 -6.97
N GLY A 237 3.73 32.26 -7.19
CA GLY A 237 4.67 31.13 -7.11
C GLY A 237 4.98 30.69 -5.69
N ARG A 238 4.25 31.18 -4.68
CA ARG A 238 4.30 30.67 -3.31
C ARG A 238 3.46 29.41 -3.22
N LEU A 239 3.70 28.60 -2.21
CA LEU A 239 2.88 27.43 -1.91
C LEU A 239 1.90 27.76 -0.78
N ILE A 240 0.75 27.12 -0.79
CA ILE A 240 -0.18 27.07 0.33
C ILE A 240 -0.24 25.62 0.78
N VAL A 241 -0.09 25.38 2.08
CA VAL A 241 -0.09 24.04 2.69
C VAL A 241 -1.12 23.96 3.81
N SER A 242 -1.64 22.76 4.04
CA SER A 242 -2.66 22.49 5.07
C SER A 242 -2.16 21.52 6.12
N ASP A 243 -2.25 21.90 7.40
CA ASP A 243 -2.15 20.97 8.52
C ASP A 243 -3.41 20.09 8.62
N GLN A 244 -3.24 18.78 8.72
CA GLN A 244 -4.33 17.81 8.81
C GLN A 244 -5.35 18.12 9.89
N TYR A 245 -4.89 18.67 11.02
CA TYR A 245 -5.72 18.93 12.21
C TYR A 245 -5.72 20.41 12.63
N GLY A 246 -5.24 21.31 11.75
CA GLY A 246 -4.99 22.69 12.10
C GLY A 246 -5.21 23.64 10.93
N GLY A 247 -4.48 24.75 10.92
CA GLY A 247 -4.69 25.85 9.98
C GLY A 247 -3.91 25.71 8.67
N LEU A 248 -4.06 26.74 7.83
CA LEU A 248 -3.35 26.87 6.56
C LEU A 248 -2.10 27.75 6.71
N PHE A 249 -1.08 27.44 5.93
CA PHE A 249 0.17 28.20 5.90
C PHE A 249 0.55 28.54 4.46
N ARG A 250 1.12 29.72 4.28
CA ARG A 250 1.74 30.16 3.04
C ARG A 250 3.24 30.00 3.17
N VAL A 251 3.85 29.40 2.16
CA VAL A 251 5.25 29.00 2.14
C VAL A 251 5.92 29.65 0.93
N THR A 252 7.02 30.37 1.17
CA THR A 252 7.83 30.96 0.09
C THR A 252 9.19 30.24 0.03
N PRO A 253 9.38 29.32 -0.94
CA PRO A 253 10.67 28.68 -1.14
C PRO A 253 11.73 29.67 -1.63
N PRO A 254 13.02 29.47 -1.28
CA PRO A 254 14.10 30.21 -1.91
C PRO A 254 14.17 29.88 -3.42
N PRO A 255 14.68 30.78 -4.28
CA PRO A 255 14.87 30.47 -5.70
C PRO A 255 15.65 29.17 -5.94
N VAL A 256 15.27 28.43 -6.98
CA VAL A 256 15.95 27.18 -7.36
C VAL A 256 17.45 27.42 -7.56
N GLY A 257 18.28 26.56 -6.95
CA GLY A 257 19.74 26.64 -7.03
C GLY A 257 20.37 27.67 -6.08
N THR A 258 19.59 28.30 -5.20
CA THR A 258 20.10 29.20 -4.16
C THR A 258 19.92 28.60 -2.77
N ALA A 259 20.90 28.81 -1.89
CA ALA A 259 20.76 28.51 -0.48
C ALA A 259 19.97 29.63 0.21
N GLY A 260 18.97 29.29 1.01
CA GLY A 260 18.16 30.26 1.75
C GLY A 260 17.14 29.58 2.66
N GLU A 261 16.62 30.33 3.62
CA GLU A 261 15.55 29.84 4.50
C GLU A 261 14.20 29.91 3.79
N VAL A 262 13.33 28.95 4.09
CA VAL A 262 11.94 28.96 3.65
C VAL A 262 11.15 29.90 4.56
N ALA A 263 10.48 30.89 3.99
CA ALA A 263 9.60 31.78 4.77
C ALA A 263 8.23 31.13 4.95
N ILE A 264 7.76 31.03 6.19
CA ILE A 264 6.46 30.48 6.57
C ILE A 264 5.59 31.59 7.16
N GLU A 265 4.37 31.72 6.65
CA GLU A 265 3.36 32.66 7.13
C GLU A 265 2.06 31.88 7.43
N LYS A 266 1.52 32.00 8.63
CA LYS A 266 0.20 31.43 8.93
C LYS A 266 -0.89 32.26 8.26
N ILE A 267 -1.77 31.61 7.51
CA ILE A 267 -2.91 32.29 6.89
C ILE A 267 -4.00 32.46 7.96
N ASN A 268 -4.35 33.71 8.26
CA ASN A 268 -5.24 34.05 9.38
C ASN A 268 -6.72 34.05 8.97
N VAL A 269 -7.23 32.89 8.57
CA VAL A 269 -8.64 32.65 8.26
C VAL A 269 -9.19 31.53 9.16
N ASP A 270 -10.47 31.59 9.52
CA ASP A 270 -11.14 30.55 10.32
C ASP A 270 -11.56 29.34 9.46
N ILE A 271 -10.58 28.72 8.80
CA ILE A 271 -10.73 27.43 8.12
C ILE A 271 -9.41 26.65 8.17
N GLY A 272 -9.50 25.33 8.16
CA GLY A 272 -8.37 24.42 8.31
C GLY A 272 -8.77 22.98 8.01
N GLU A 273 -7.96 22.01 8.44
CA GLU A 273 -8.16 20.57 8.18
C GLU A 273 -8.38 20.24 6.69
N ALA A 274 -7.83 21.06 5.81
CA ALA A 274 -8.06 20.93 4.37
C ALA A 274 -7.34 19.69 3.85
N GLN A 275 -8.08 18.82 3.17
CA GLN A 275 -7.55 17.68 2.44
C GLN A 275 -7.30 18.02 0.97
N GLY A 276 -7.94 19.07 0.46
CA GLY A 276 -7.79 19.53 -0.91
C GLY A 276 -7.67 21.05 -0.98
N LEU A 277 -6.69 21.52 -1.73
CA LEU A 277 -6.45 22.94 -1.98
C LEU A 277 -6.29 23.19 -3.48
N LEU A 278 -6.88 24.29 -3.95
CA LEU A 278 -6.65 24.79 -5.30
C LEU A 278 -6.76 26.30 -5.32
N TRP A 279 -5.77 26.96 -5.91
CA TRP A 279 -5.94 28.35 -6.30
C TRP A 279 -6.56 28.45 -7.69
N ALA A 280 -7.73 29.09 -7.80
CA ALA A 280 -8.42 29.36 -9.06
C ALA A 280 -9.38 30.55 -8.89
N PHE A 281 -9.76 31.22 -9.98
CA PHE A 281 -10.78 32.29 -9.95
C PHE A 281 -10.51 33.38 -8.88
N ASP A 282 -9.24 33.77 -8.75
CA ASP A 282 -8.75 34.73 -7.74
C ASP A 282 -9.14 34.34 -6.30
N SER A 283 -9.14 33.04 -6.01
CA SER A 283 -9.56 32.49 -4.72
C SER A 283 -8.86 31.17 -4.42
N LEU A 284 -8.77 30.85 -3.13
CA LEU A 284 -8.37 29.54 -2.64
C LEU A 284 -9.63 28.70 -2.39
N TYR A 285 -9.78 27.62 -3.13
CA TYR A 285 -10.78 26.59 -2.86
C TYR A 285 -10.22 25.60 -1.86
N VAL A 286 -11.03 25.27 -0.87
CA VAL A 286 -10.66 24.44 0.28
C VAL A 286 -11.67 23.32 0.41
N VAL A 287 -11.21 22.07 0.34
CA VAL A 287 -12.01 20.88 0.59
C VAL A 287 -11.64 20.33 1.95
N VAL A 288 -12.64 20.26 2.84
CA VAL A 288 -12.48 19.79 4.21
C VAL A 288 -13.14 18.43 4.36
N ASN A 289 -12.39 17.47 4.86
CA ASN A 289 -12.92 16.19 5.32
C ASN A 289 -13.00 16.23 6.85
N ARG A 290 -14.21 16.17 7.42
CA ARG A 290 -14.43 16.36 8.86
C ARG A 290 -13.61 15.39 9.70
N THR A 291 -12.60 15.92 10.40
CA THR A 291 -11.84 15.22 11.43
C THR A 291 -11.85 15.91 12.80
N GLY A 292 -12.26 17.19 12.87
CA GLY A 292 -12.29 17.98 14.09
C GLY A 292 -13.26 19.17 14.03
N GLN A 293 -12.72 20.37 13.84
CA GLN A 293 -13.41 21.65 14.09
C GLN A 293 -14.43 22.03 13.01
N TYR A 294 -14.11 21.76 11.74
CA TYR A 294 -14.87 22.23 10.60
C TYR A 294 -15.79 21.15 10.04
N ASP A 295 -16.93 21.56 9.48
CA ASP A 295 -17.81 20.64 8.78
C ASP A 295 -17.16 20.13 7.49
N SER A 296 -17.52 18.92 7.09
CA SER A 296 -17.05 18.36 5.83
C SER A 296 -17.72 19.11 4.68
N GLY A 297 -16.96 19.58 3.70
CA GLY A 297 -17.51 20.44 2.66
C GLY A 297 -16.49 21.07 1.72
N VAL A 298 -17.02 21.89 0.82
CA VAL A 298 -16.27 22.73 -0.12
C VAL A 298 -16.47 24.19 0.28
N TYR A 299 -15.36 24.89 0.39
CA TYR A 299 -15.28 26.28 0.81
C TYR A 299 -14.45 27.08 -0.19
N ARG A 300 -14.72 28.37 -0.24
CA ARG A 300 -13.96 29.35 -1.00
C ARG A 300 -13.41 30.40 -0.05
N VAL A 301 -12.13 30.68 -0.13
CA VAL A 301 -11.44 31.70 0.64
C VAL A 301 -10.84 32.71 -0.32
N PHE A 302 -11.02 34.00 -0.05
CA PHE A 302 -10.48 35.06 -0.92
C PHE A 302 -10.04 36.27 -0.11
N ASP A 303 -9.16 37.06 -0.73
CA ASP A 303 -8.71 38.36 -0.26
C ASP A 303 -9.73 39.40 -0.74
N LYS A 304 -10.46 40.00 0.20
CA LYS A 304 -11.54 40.94 -0.11
C LYS A 304 -11.05 42.38 -0.29
N ASP A 305 -9.97 42.77 0.35
CA ASP A 305 -9.48 44.16 0.36
C ASP A 305 -8.22 44.39 -0.51
N GLY A 306 -7.64 43.31 -1.04
CA GLY A 306 -6.54 43.31 -2.00
C GLY A 306 -5.17 43.49 -1.35
N ASP A 307 -5.03 43.20 -0.05
CA ASP A 307 -3.79 43.36 0.71
C ASP A 307 -2.86 42.14 0.65
N ASP A 308 -3.20 41.11 -0.14
CA ASP A 308 -2.54 39.82 -0.25
C ASP A 308 -2.76 38.89 0.96
N GLN A 309 -3.75 39.17 1.80
CA GLN A 309 -4.18 38.32 2.91
C GLN A 309 -5.55 37.72 2.63
N LEU A 310 -5.64 36.40 2.77
CA LEU A 310 -6.91 35.70 2.69
C LEU A 310 -7.70 35.95 3.97
N ASP A 311 -8.84 36.64 3.85
CA ASP A 311 -9.59 37.17 5.00
C ASP A 311 -11.09 36.80 5.01
N THR A 312 -11.61 36.32 3.88
CA THR A 312 -13.04 36.05 3.70
C THR A 312 -13.29 34.59 3.38
N LEU A 313 -14.09 33.93 4.21
CA LEU A 313 -14.54 32.55 4.04
C LEU A 313 -15.99 32.50 3.53
N GLN A 314 -16.22 31.72 2.48
CA GLN A 314 -17.54 31.40 1.95
C GLN A 314 -17.72 29.88 1.89
N THR A 315 -18.76 29.37 2.54
CA THR A 315 -19.17 27.96 2.38
C THR A 315 -19.90 27.80 1.05
N LEU A 316 -19.46 26.87 0.20
CA LEU A 316 -20.15 26.53 -1.04
C LEU A 316 -21.14 25.39 -0.84
N ARG A 317 -20.71 24.31 -0.18
CA ARG A 317 -21.55 23.16 0.15
C ARG A 317 -20.98 22.34 1.30
N THR A 318 -21.83 21.84 2.17
CA THR A 318 -21.47 20.85 3.19
C THR A 318 -21.96 19.45 2.78
N PHE A 319 -21.31 18.41 3.30
CA PHE A 319 -21.68 17.02 3.09
C PHE A 319 -22.13 16.38 4.40
N GLU A 320 -23.31 15.76 4.37
CA GLU A 320 -23.85 15.04 5.53
C GLU A 320 -23.20 13.66 5.68
N GLY A 321 -22.99 13.21 6.93
CA GLY A 321 -22.50 11.86 7.25
C GLY A 321 -21.05 11.55 6.86
N SER A 322 -20.38 12.45 6.12
CA SER A 322 -18.97 12.30 5.75
C SER A 322 -18.05 12.62 6.92
N SER A 323 -17.41 11.60 7.48
CA SER A 323 -16.35 11.76 8.48
C SER A 323 -15.32 10.62 8.39
N GLY A 324 -14.06 10.95 8.67
CA GLY A 324 -12.93 10.02 8.62
C GLY A 324 -12.29 9.91 7.23
N GLU A 325 -11.31 9.00 7.10
CA GLU A 325 -10.32 8.98 6.00
C GLU A 325 -10.86 8.83 4.55
N HIS A 326 -12.16 8.67 4.31
CA HIS A 326 -12.77 8.46 2.98
C HIS A 326 -13.83 9.52 2.62
N GLY A 327 -13.62 10.75 3.05
CA GLY A 327 -14.55 11.86 2.84
C GLY A 327 -14.27 12.60 1.52
N PRO A 328 -14.64 13.88 1.41
CA PRO A 328 -14.21 14.72 0.30
C PRO A 328 -12.71 15.03 0.43
N HIS A 329 -11.96 14.89 -0.66
CA HIS A 329 -10.49 14.97 -0.61
C HIS A 329 -9.91 16.05 -1.51
N ALA A 330 -10.27 16.12 -2.79
CA ALA A 330 -9.56 16.99 -3.73
C ALA A 330 -10.46 17.98 -4.47
N VAL A 331 -9.84 19.06 -4.94
CA VAL A 331 -10.43 20.07 -5.83
C VAL A 331 -9.45 20.38 -6.96
N LEU A 332 -9.96 20.38 -8.21
CA LEU A 332 -9.15 20.52 -9.42
C LEU A 332 -9.77 21.57 -10.34
N LEU A 333 -8.94 22.30 -11.10
CA LEU A 333 -9.45 23.12 -12.20
C LEU A 333 -9.85 22.23 -13.37
N ALA A 334 -11.05 22.43 -13.92
CA ALA A 334 -11.50 21.68 -15.09
C ALA A 334 -10.81 22.18 -16.38
N PRO A 335 -10.77 21.38 -17.48
CA PRO A 335 -10.08 21.74 -18.72
C PRO A 335 -10.61 23.00 -19.41
N ASP A 336 -11.84 23.40 -19.12
CA ASP A 336 -12.43 24.63 -19.64
C ASP A 336 -11.85 25.90 -19.01
N GLY A 337 -11.17 25.78 -17.86
CA GLY A 337 -10.71 26.92 -17.07
C GLY A 337 -11.84 27.75 -16.46
N GLU A 338 -13.08 27.23 -16.46
CA GLU A 338 -14.31 27.91 -16.05
C GLU A 338 -15.04 27.16 -14.92
N SER A 339 -14.69 25.90 -14.66
CA SER A 339 -15.31 25.06 -13.64
C SER A 339 -14.28 24.28 -12.82
N LEU A 340 -14.74 23.59 -11.78
CA LEU A 340 -13.93 22.81 -10.84
C LEU A 340 -14.42 21.38 -10.78
N PHE A 341 -13.52 20.42 -10.52
CA PHE A 341 -13.89 19.09 -10.08
C PHE A 341 -13.72 18.95 -8.56
N ILE A 342 -14.64 18.23 -7.91
CA ILE A 342 -14.58 17.87 -6.50
C ILE A 342 -14.58 16.35 -6.39
N VAL A 343 -13.61 15.81 -5.66
CA VAL A 343 -13.38 14.36 -5.54
C VAL A 343 -13.80 13.89 -4.15
N CYS A 344 -14.74 12.95 -4.07
CA CYS A 344 -15.35 12.52 -2.81
C CYS A 344 -15.37 11.00 -2.64
N GLY A 345 -14.66 10.48 -1.65
CA GLY A 345 -14.63 9.05 -1.31
C GLY A 345 -15.98 8.50 -0.81
N ASN A 346 -16.05 7.18 -0.66
CA ASN A 346 -17.30 6.45 -0.39
C ASN A 346 -17.99 6.69 0.95
N LYS A 347 -17.36 7.41 1.90
CA LYS A 347 -18.06 7.89 3.11
C LYS A 347 -18.81 9.20 2.88
N THR A 348 -18.64 9.81 1.73
CA THR A 348 -19.42 10.98 1.33
C THR A 348 -20.73 10.50 0.72
N ALA A 349 -21.84 10.75 1.40
CA ALA A 349 -23.15 10.49 0.81
C ALA A 349 -23.32 11.35 -0.46
N PRO A 350 -23.89 10.79 -1.54
CA PRO A 350 -24.21 11.57 -2.73
C PRO A 350 -25.08 12.78 -2.38
N THR A 351 -24.69 13.97 -2.86
CA THR A 351 -25.44 15.21 -2.63
C THR A 351 -26.46 15.44 -3.75
N GLU A 352 -27.39 16.38 -3.53
CA GLU A 352 -28.29 16.86 -4.60
C GLU A 352 -27.50 17.55 -5.71
N VAL A 353 -27.83 17.22 -6.95
CA VAL A 353 -27.14 17.73 -8.15
C VAL A 353 -28.12 18.44 -9.08
N THR A 354 -27.63 19.48 -9.76
CA THR A 354 -28.38 20.20 -10.80
C THR A 354 -28.45 19.43 -12.12
N SER A 355 -27.45 18.60 -12.39
CA SER A 355 -27.38 17.72 -13.55
C SER A 355 -26.54 16.49 -13.25
N SER A 356 -26.58 15.47 -14.09
CA SER A 356 -25.79 14.25 -13.89
C SER A 356 -25.44 13.63 -15.23
N ARG A 357 -24.15 13.36 -15.43
CA ARG A 357 -23.65 12.50 -16.50
C ARG A 357 -23.85 11.02 -16.19
N VAL A 358 -23.94 10.68 -14.91
CA VAL A 358 -24.25 9.33 -14.43
C VAL A 358 -25.77 9.14 -14.41
N PRO A 359 -26.33 8.12 -15.08
CA PRO A 359 -27.75 7.81 -14.95
C PRO A 359 -28.09 7.48 -13.49
N GLN A 360 -29.01 8.22 -12.88
CA GLN A 360 -29.39 8.08 -11.46
C GLN A 360 -30.32 6.87 -11.22
N ILE A 361 -29.92 5.70 -11.71
CA ILE A 361 -30.63 4.42 -11.62
C ILE A 361 -29.90 3.45 -10.68
N PHE A 362 -29.27 3.99 -9.63
CA PHE A 362 -28.38 3.27 -8.72
C PHE A 362 -29.08 2.12 -8.00
N ASP A 363 -28.39 0.97 -7.97
CA ASP A 363 -28.69 -0.14 -7.08
C ASP A 363 -27.43 -1.01 -6.92
N GLU A 364 -27.55 -2.03 -6.09
CA GLU A 364 -26.51 -2.99 -5.78
C GLU A 364 -26.28 -3.97 -6.94
N ASP A 365 -27.34 -4.30 -7.67
CA ASP A 365 -27.39 -5.27 -8.78
C ASP A 365 -26.55 -6.54 -8.52
N LEU A 366 -26.70 -7.14 -7.33
CA LEU A 366 -26.08 -8.40 -6.93
C LEU A 366 -27.10 -9.53 -6.99
N LEU A 367 -26.83 -10.55 -7.81
CA LEU A 367 -27.77 -11.66 -8.01
C LEU A 367 -27.91 -12.54 -6.75
N LEU A 368 -26.81 -12.68 -6.00
CA LEU A 368 -26.77 -13.36 -4.72
C LEU A 368 -26.33 -12.38 -3.63
N PRO A 369 -26.86 -12.49 -2.39
CA PRO A 369 -26.41 -11.68 -1.26
C PRO A 369 -24.89 -11.68 -1.07
N ARG A 370 -24.33 -10.60 -0.54
CA ARG A 370 -22.89 -10.50 -0.24
C ARG A 370 -22.54 -11.07 1.15
N PRO A 371 -21.32 -11.61 1.37
CA PRO A 371 -20.80 -11.84 2.72
C PRO A 371 -20.20 -10.55 3.31
N TYR A 372 -20.18 -10.43 4.64
CA TYR A 372 -19.59 -9.29 5.35
C TYR A 372 -18.30 -9.66 6.09
N GLY A 373 -17.35 -8.72 6.09
CA GLY A 373 -16.11 -8.81 6.85
C GLY A 373 -16.23 -8.12 8.21
N ARG A 374 -15.19 -7.38 8.62
CA ARG A 374 -15.17 -6.58 9.87
C ARG A 374 -16.21 -5.45 9.94
N GLY A 375 -16.96 -5.20 8.87
CA GLY A 375 -18.08 -4.25 8.87
C GLY A 375 -17.72 -2.83 8.42
N PHE A 376 -16.53 -2.59 7.84
CA PHE A 376 -16.23 -1.31 7.20
C PHE A 376 -17.28 -1.00 6.12
N MET A 377 -17.93 0.16 6.21
CA MET A 377 -19.01 0.59 5.31
C MET A 377 -20.22 -0.35 5.24
N LYS A 378 -20.43 -1.19 6.27
CA LYS A 378 -21.61 -2.06 6.35
C LYS A 378 -22.88 -1.22 6.34
N GLY A 379 -23.80 -1.53 5.43
CA GLY A 379 -25.06 -0.81 5.22
C GLY A 379 -24.98 0.40 4.28
N THR A 380 -23.79 0.88 3.92
CA THR A 380 -23.66 1.92 2.87
C THR A 380 -24.02 1.35 1.51
N ARG A 381 -24.86 2.07 0.76
CA ARG A 381 -25.33 1.70 -0.57
C ARG A 381 -24.47 2.29 -1.68
N ALA A 382 -24.57 1.66 -2.84
CA ALA A 382 -24.18 2.23 -4.12
C ALA A 382 -24.80 3.63 -4.33
N PRO A 383 -24.13 4.52 -5.09
CA PRO A 383 -22.93 4.22 -5.85
C PRO A 383 -21.64 4.25 -5.01
N GLY A 384 -21.55 5.13 -3.99
CA GLY A 384 -20.35 5.33 -3.16
C GLY A 384 -19.13 5.81 -3.96
N GLY A 385 -18.44 6.85 -3.50
CA GLY A 385 -17.32 7.45 -4.23
C GLY A 385 -17.84 8.20 -5.46
N VAL A 386 -17.71 9.52 -5.48
CA VAL A 386 -18.32 10.37 -6.50
C VAL A 386 -17.40 11.53 -6.84
N ILE A 387 -17.25 11.78 -8.15
CA ILE A 387 -16.60 12.99 -8.65
C ILE A 387 -17.66 13.93 -9.21
N TYR A 388 -17.67 15.16 -8.71
CA TYR A 388 -18.56 16.24 -9.16
C TYR A 388 -17.80 17.24 -10.00
N ARG A 389 -18.51 17.92 -10.90
CA ARG A 389 -18.08 19.18 -11.52
C ARG A 389 -18.97 20.31 -11.01
N ILE A 390 -18.37 21.43 -10.63
CA ILE A 390 -19.06 22.58 -10.08
C ILE A 390 -18.62 23.88 -10.77
N ASN A 391 -19.51 24.86 -10.81
CA ASN A 391 -19.12 26.22 -11.16
C ASN A 391 -18.41 26.92 -9.97
N PRO A 392 -17.68 28.03 -10.21
CA PRO A 392 -16.83 28.65 -9.21
C PRO A 392 -17.55 29.14 -7.93
N ASP A 393 -18.85 29.42 -8.01
CA ASP A 393 -19.67 29.85 -6.87
C ASP A 393 -20.42 28.70 -6.17
N GLY A 394 -20.28 27.47 -6.68
CA GLY A 394 -20.87 26.26 -6.11
C GLY A 394 -22.40 26.16 -6.24
N THR A 395 -23.03 26.95 -7.11
CA THR A 395 -24.48 26.91 -7.33
C THR A 395 -24.91 25.79 -8.28
N GLU A 396 -24.04 25.37 -9.19
CA GLU A 396 -24.26 24.25 -10.11
C GLU A 396 -23.38 23.07 -9.73
N TRP A 397 -24.00 21.88 -9.67
CA TRP A 397 -23.34 20.61 -9.37
C TRP A 397 -23.75 19.59 -10.41
N GLU A 398 -22.78 19.05 -11.14
CA GLU A 398 -22.91 17.97 -12.11
C GLU A 398 -22.22 16.72 -11.57
N MET A 399 -22.92 15.60 -11.43
CA MET A 399 -22.26 14.32 -11.12
C MET A 399 -21.59 13.76 -12.38
N VAL A 400 -20.28 13.51 -12.32
CA VAL A 400 -19.46 13.15 -13.50
C VAL A 400 -19.26 11.65 -13.59
N ALA A 401 -18.91 11.02 -12.48
CA ALA A 401 -18.65 9.58 -12.36
C ALA A 401 -18.84 9.12 -10.89
N SER A 402 -18.99 7.82 -10.69
CA SER A 402 -19.22 7.22 -9.38
C SER A 402 -18.61 5.82 -9.20
N GLY A 403 -18.80 5.20 -8.03
CA GLY A 403 -18.49 3.79 -7.83
C GLY A 403 -17.05 3.52 -7.38
N PHE A 404 -16.43 4.48 -6.71
CA PHE A 404 -15.07 4.38 -6.19
C PHE A 404 -15.07 4.03 -4.69
N ARG A 405 -13.92 3.59 -4.17
CA ARG A 405 -13.76 3.38 -2.73
C ARG A 405 -13.29 4.67 -2.06
N ASN A 406 -12.10 5.11 -2.42
CA ASN A 406 -11.48 6.31 -1.91
C ASN A 406 -10.44 6.78 -2.91
N GLU A 407 -10.96 7.31 -3.99
CA GLU A 407 -10.25 8.04 -5.02
C GLU A 407 -9.75 9.35 -4.40
N PHE A 408 -8.53 9.30 -3.85
CA PHE A 408 -8.06 10.33 -2.91
C PHE A 408 -7.78 11.66 -3.63
N ASP A 409 -7.23 11.59 -4.83
CA ASP A 409 -6.91 12.76 -5.64
C ASP A 409 -6.98 12.41 -7.14
N ALA A 410 -6.96 13.42 -8.00
CA ALA A 410 -7.13 13.26 -9.44
C ALA A 410 -6.37 14.34 -10.23
N ALA A 411 -6.09 14.05 -11.50
CA ALA A 411 -5.47 15.01 -12.41
C ALA A 411 -5.96 14.82 -13.84
N LEU A 412 -5.90 15.89 -14.62
CA LEU A 412 -6.31 15.92 -16.02
C LEU A 412 -5.09 15.84 -16.93
N ASN A 413 -5.16 15.02 -17.98
CA ASN A 413 -4.16 15.05 -19.02
C ASN A 413 -4.37 16.26 -19.96
N ALA A 414 -3.40 16.49 -20.85
CA ALA A 414 -3.47 17.61 -21.81
C ALA A 414 -4.65 17.52 -22.80
N ASP A 415 -5.22 16.33 -23.02
CA ASP A 415 -6.41 16.14 -23.86
C ASP A 415 -7.73 16.35 -23.10
N GLY A 416 -7.67 16.69 -21.80
CA GLY A 416 -8.83 16.95 -20.94
C GLY A 416 -9.47 15.69 -20.32
N ASP A 417 -8.83 14.52 -20.43
CA ASP A 417 -9.29 13.30 -19.78
C ASP A 417 -8.83 13.24 -18.33
N LEU A 418 -9.73 12.85 -17.43
CA LEU A 418 -9.53 12.83 -15.98
C LEU A 418 -9.02 11.46 -15.52
N PHE A 419 -8.03 11.47 -14.61
CA PHE A 419 -7.48 10.27 -13.98
C PHE A 419 -7.49 10.41 -12.47
N THR A 420 -7.77 9.32 -11.76
CA THR A 420 -7.74 9.30 -10.29
C THR A 420 -7.03 8.05 -9.76
N TYR A 421 -6.60 8.09 -8.51
CA TYR A 421 -5.94 6.98 -7.82
C TYR A 421 -6.82 6.46 -6.67
N ASP A 422 -7.50 5.34 -6.89
CA ASP A 422 -8.49 4.73 -6.00
C ASP A 422 -7.85 3.72 -5.03
N ALA A 423 -8.28 3.76 -3.77
CA ALA A 423 -7.71 2.94 -2.70
C ALA A 423 -8.17 1.49 -2.71
N ASP A 424 -7.32 0.59 -2.21
CA ASP A 424 -7.65 -0.82 -2.02
C ASP A 424 -8.52 -1.06 -0.78
N MET A 425 -8.94 -2.29 -0.51
CA MET A 425 -9.46 -2.69 0.81
C MET A 425 -8.58 -3.80 1.35
N GLU A 426 -7.51 -3.43 2.04
CA GLU A 426 -6.45 -4.32 2.50
C GLU A 426 -6.94 -5.41 3.47
N TRP A 427 -8.11 -5.24 4.08
CA TRP A 427 -8.73 -6.28 4.92
C TRP A 427 -9.32 -7.44 4.10
N ASP A 428 -9.55 -7.25 2.81
CA ASP A 428 -10.16 -8.24 1.92
C ASP A 428 -9.11 -9.01 1.12
N VAL A 429 -7.81 -8.78 1.34
CA VAL A 429 -6.73 -9.43 0.61
C VAL A 429 -6.90 -10.96 0.59
N ASN A 430 -6.60 -11.56 -0.57
CA ASN A 430 -6.79 -12.99 -0.88
C ASN A 430 -8.24 -13.47 -0.91
N THR A 431 -9.19 -12.56 -1.14
CA THR A 431 -10.57 -12.88 -1.52
C THR A 431 -10.82 -12.53 -3.00
N PRO A 432 -11.82 -13.16 -3.66
CA PRO A 432 -12.16 -12.89 -5.08
C PRO A 432 -12.56 -11.45 -5.39
N TRP A 433 -13.09 -10.74 -4.40
CA TRP A 433 -13.54 -9.36 -4.51
C TRP A 433 -12.49 -8.37 -4.00
N TYR A 434 -11.27 -8.79 -3.67
CA TYR A 434 -10.19 -7.84 -3.41
C TYR A 434 -9.95 -6.99 -4.67
N ARG A 435 -9.72 -5.69 -4.46
CA ARG A 435 -9.34 -4.73 -5.49
C ARG A 435 -8.11 -4.01 -4.96
N PRO A 436 -6.97 -4.05 -5.66
CA PRO A 436 -5.77 -3.30 -5.27
C PRO A 436 -5.97 -1.80 -5.48
N THR A 437 -5.00 -1.00 -5.04
CA THR A 437 -4.94 0.41 -5.42
C THR A 437 -4.76 0.49 -6.92
N ARG A 438 -5.42 1.45 -7.57
CA ARG A 438 -5.57 1.43 -9.03
C ARG A 438 -5.75 2.82 -9.60
N VAL A 439 -5.17 3.05 -10.78
CA VAL A 439 -5.37 4.28 -11.54
C VAL A 439 -6.56 4.09 -12.47
N CYS A 440 -7.53 4.98 -12.40
CA CYS A 440 -8.77 4.94 -13.17
C CYS A 440 -8.81 6.10 -14.17
N HIS A 441 -9.13 5.84 -15.43
CA HIS A 441 -9.52 6.87 -16.40
C HIS A 441 -11.01 7.16 -16.23
N VAL A 442 -11.34 8.33 -15.71
CA VAL A 442 -12.68 8.76 -15.32
C VAL A 442 -13.44 9.29 -16.54
N ALA A 443 -13.99 8.37 -17.34
CA ALA A 443 -14.88 8.71 -18.45
C ALA A 443 -16.24 9.23 -17.95
N SER A 444 -16.92 10.04 -18.76
CA SER A 444 -18.22 10.63 -18.40
C SER A 444 -19.28 9.56 -18.16
N GLY A 445 -19.99 9.65 -17.05
CA GLY A 445 -21.00 8.66 -16.63
C GLY A 445 -20.40 7.36 -16.10
N GLY A 446 -19.09 7.32 -15.86
CA GLY A 446 -18.37 6.12 -15.40
C GLY A 446 -18.84 5.61 -14.04
N GLU A 447 -18.81 4.28 -13.87
CA GLU A 447 -19.10 3.57 -12.63
C GLU A 447 -17.98 2.54 -12.38
N PHE A 448 -17.33 2.58 -11.22
CA PHE A 448 -16.14 1.76 -10.93
C PHE A 448 -16.40 0.55 -10.01
N GLY A 449 -17.69 0.26 -9.76
CA GLY A 449 -18.15 -1.02 -9.23
C GLY A 449 -17.98 -1.20 -7.72
N TRP A 450 -17.66 -0.13 -6.99
CA TRP A 450 -17.55 -0.21 -5.54
C TRP A 450 -18.88 -0.61 -4.90
N ARG A 451 -18.84 -1.64 -4.05
CA ARG A 451 -19.93 -2.02 -3.14
C ARG A 451 -19.29 -2.46 -1.81
N ASN A 452 -20.05 -2.43 -0.72
CA ASN A 452 -19.52 -2.87 0.57
C ASN A 452 -19.33 -4.41 0.65
N GLY A 453 -18.50 -4.86 1.58
CA GLY A 453 -18.25 -6.30 1.81
C GLY A 453 -17.81 -7.05 0.56
N GLY A 454 -18.32 -8.27 0.38
CA GLY A 454 -18.04 -9.11 -0.78
C GLY A 454 -18.82 -8.78 -2.06
N GLY A 455 -19.53 -7.63 -2.09
CA GLY A 455 -20.44 -7.26 -3.18
C GLY A 455 -19.81 -6.50 -4.34
N LYS A 456 -18.50 -6.20 -4.31
CA LYS A 456 -17.85 -5.36 -5.33
C LYS A 456 -18.02 -5.97 -6.72
N TRP A 457 -18.38 -5.14 -7.70
CA TRP A 457 -18.56 -5.61 -9.05
C TRP A 457 -17.22 -6.07 -9.67
N PRO A 458 -17.22 -7.16 -10.45
CA PRO A 458 -16.08 -7.55 -11.27
C PRO A 458 -15.79 -6.56 -12.41
N VAL A 459 -14.52 -6.40 -12.74
CA VAL A 459 -14.08 -5.52 -13.85
C VAL A 459 -14.50 -6.02 -15.23
N HIS A 460 -14.98 -7.26 -15.35
CA HIS A 460 -15.54 -7.82 -16.58
C HIS A 460 -17.01 -7.43 -16.82
N TYR A 461 -17.68 -6.82 -15.83
CA TYR A 461 -19.04 -6.32 -16.03
C TYR A 461 -19.07 -5.14 -17.02
N PRO A 462 -19.91 -5.19 -18.06
CA PRO A 462 -19.99 -4.13 -19.08
C PRO A 462 -20.45 -2.77 -18.52
N ASP A 463 -21.11 -2.78 -17.38
CA ASP A 463 -21.59 -1.61 -16.64
C ASP A 463 -20.68 -1.16 -15.49
N SER A 464 -19.45 -1.70 -15.44
CA SER A 464 -18.35 -1.18 -14.64
C SER A 464 -17.17 -0.81 -15.56
N LEU A 465 -16.48 0.30 -15.34
CA LEU A 465 -15.26 0.62 -16.10
C LEU A 465 -14.02 0.03 -15.40
N PRO A 466 -13.08 -0.55 -16.16
CA PRO A 466 -11.85 -1.10 -15.59
C PRO A 466 -10.84 0.02 -15.26
N PRO A 467 -9.90 -0.23 -14.33
CA PRO A 467 -8.75 0.65 -14.16
C PRO A 467 -7.84 0.59 -15.40
N VAL A 468 -7.02 1.62 -15.56
CA VAL A 468 -5.93 1.68 -16.54
C VAL A 468 -4.78 0.78 -16.12
N ILE A 469 -4.49 0.74 -14.81
CA ILE A 469 -3.47 -0.12 -14.21
C ILE A 469 -3.79 -0.36 -12.72
N ASP A 470 -3.60 -1.61 -12.28
CA ASP A 470 -3.57 -1.99 -10.87
C ASP A 470 -2.13 -1.86 -10.34
N ILE A 471 -1.96 -1.24 -9.16
CA ILE A 471 -0.65 -0.96 -8.56
C ILE A 471 -0.31 -2.01 -7.50
N GLY A 472 -1.19 -2.24 -6.53
CA GLY A 472 -1.00 -3.23 -5.48
C GLY A 472 -1.53 -2.78 -4.12
N PHE A 473 -0.82 -3.14 -3.05
CA PHE A 473 -1.08 -2.56 -1.73
C PHE A 473 -0.57 -1.14 -1.69
N GLY A 474 -1.32 -0.25 -1.05
CA GLY A 474 -0.88 1.13 -0.87
C GLY A 474 -1.97 1.98 -0.25
N SER A 475 -1.63 3.24 0.00
CA SER A 475 -2.59 4.25 0.44
C SER A 475 -2.45 5.46 -0.48
N PRO A 476 -3.33 5.60 -1.49
CA PRO A 476 -3.32 6.72 -2.43
C PRO A 476 -3.37 8.07 -1.72
N THR A 477 -2.54 8.99 -2.18
CA THR A 477 -2.57 10.41 -1.77
C THR A 477 -2.46 11.30 -3.02
N GLY A 478 -1.60 12.33 -3.03
CA GLY A 478 -1.53 13.32 -4.12
C GLY A 478 -1.28 12.75 -5.52
N VAL A 479 -1.91 13.40 -6.50
CA VAL A 479 -1.88 13.04 -7.92
C VAL A 479 -1.68 14.29 -8.78
N CYS A 480 -0.65 14.33 -9.62
CA CYS A 480 -0.48 15.42 -10.59
C CYS A 480 0.21 14.96 -11.87
N PHE A 481 0.00 15.66 -12.99
CA PHE A 481 0.83 15.48 -14.17
C PHE A 481 2.09 16.34 -14.08
N GLY A 482 3.19 15.86 -14.69
CA GLY A 482 4.46 16.58 -14.77
C GLY A 482 4.48 17.82 -15.67
N TYR A 483 3.32 18.30 -16.14
CA TYR A 483 3.23 19.41 -17.07
C TYR A 483 3.90 20.67 -16.51
N ASN A 484 4.54 21.43 -17.40
CA ASN A 484 5.32 22.62 -17.08
C ASN A 484 6.59 22.39 -16.24
N ALA A 485 6.89 21.16 -15.82
CA ALA A 485 8.14 20.88 -15.12
C ALA A 485 9.33 20.99 -16.09
N LYS A 486 10.47 21.48 -15.60
CA LYS A 486 11.75 21.44 -16.34
C LYS A 486 12.38 20.04 -16.30
N PHE A 487 11.58 19.04 -16.63
CA PHE A 487 11.98 17.63 -16.68
C PHE A 487 12.10 17.15 -18.13
N PRO A 488 12.70 15.98 -18.41
CA PRO A 488 12.63 15.38 -19.73
C PRO A 488 11.19 15.11 -20.16
N ALA A 489 10.92 15.14 -21.47
CA ALA A 489 9.57 14.99 -22.05
C ALA A 489 8.79 13.78 -21.50
N LYS A 490 9.47 12.65 -21.25
CA LYS A 490 8.91 11.45 -20.63
C LYS A 490 8.23 11.74 -19.29
N TYR A 491 8.87 12.54 -18.44
CA TYR A 491 8.37 12.87 -17.10
C TYR A 491 7.44 14.07 -17.11
N GLN A 492 7.56 14.98 -18.08
CA GLN A 492 6.55 16.03 -18.28
C GLN A 492 5.17 15.42 -18.59
N ASN A 493 5.15 14.33 -19.37
CA ASN A 493 3.92 13.65 -19.77
C ASN A 493 3.45 12.56 -18.78
N ALA A 494 4.20 12.31 -17.70
CA ALA A 494 3.86 11.27 -16.74
C ALA A 494 2.81 11.77 -15.73
N LEU A 495 1.95 10.85 -15.31
CA LEU A 495 1.06 11.04 -14.15
C LEU A 495 1.81 10.59 -12.89
N PHE A 496 2.13 11.54 -12.01
CA PHE A 496 2.72 11.25 -10.72
C PHE A 496 1.64 10.90 -9.70
N ILE A 497 1.83 9.79 -8.98
CA ILE A 497 0.92 9.33 -7.93
C ILE A 497 1.70 8.99 -6.67
N SER A 498 1.18 9.42 -5.52
CA SER A 498 1.80 9.22 -4.21
C SER A 498 1.18 8.04 -3.45
N ASP A 499 2.01 7.23 -2.79
CA ASP A 499 1.63 6.17 -1.87
C ASP A 499 2.21 6.43 -0.48
N TRP A 500 1.32 6.69 0.48
CA TRP A 500 1.66 6.99 1.86
C TRP A 500 2.21 5.78 2.63
N SER A 501 1.68 4.58 2.40
CA SER A 501 1.98 3.40 3.22
C SER A 501 3.36 2.83 2.93
N TYR A 502 3.74 2.78 1.66
CA TYR A 502 5.02 2.21 1.24
C TYR A 502 6.06 3.26 0.88
N GLY A 503 5.69 4.54 0.94
CA GLY A 503 6.56 5.67 0.69
C GLY A 503 7.13 5.71 -0.71
N LYS A 504 6.23 5.67 -1.69
CA LYS A 504 6.56 5.61 -3.11
C LYS A 504 5.85 6.72 -3.87
N LEU A 505 6.61 7.55 -4.55
CA LEU A 505 6.14 8.43 -5.61
C LEU A 505 6.40 7.71 -6.92
N TYR A 506 5.34 7.38 -7.65
CA TYR A 506 5.44 6.71 -8.94
C TYR A 506 5.28 7.72 -10.08
N ALA A 507 5.96 7.47 -11.19
CA ALA A 507 5.66 8.05 -12.50
C ALA A 507 4.90 7.02 -13.33
N VAL A 508 3.63 7.29 -13.64
CA VAL A 508 2.76 6.44 -14.45
C VAL A 508 2.80 6.93 -15.89
N HIS A 509 3.30 6.10 -16.79
CA HIS A 509 3.42 6.40 -18.22
C HIS A 509 2.21 5.87 -18.96
N LEU A 510 1.33 6.78 -19.39
CA LEU A 510 0.11 6.46 -20.12
C LEU A 510 0.40 6.18 -21.60
N ALA A 511 -0.26 5.17 -22.16
CA ALA A 511 -0.22 4.84 -23.58
C ALA A 511 -1.65 4.74 -24.15
N PRO A 512 -1.99 5.43 -25.25
CA PRO A 512 -3.32 5.34 -25.85
C PRO A 512 -3.73 3.92 -26.22
N ALA A 513 -4.98 3.55 -25.92
CA ALA A 513 -5.59 2.27 -26.27
C ALA A 513 -7.04 2.50 -26.69
N GLY A 514 -7.27 2.68 -28.00
CA GLY A 514 -8.58 3.08 -28.52
C GLY A 514 -8.99 4.45 -27.99
N SER A 515 -10.17 4.53 -27.37
CA SER A 515 -10.72 5.73 -26.74
C SER A 515 -10.32 5.91 -25.27
N THR A 516 -9.48 5.02 -24.74
CA THR A 516 -8.95 5.02 -23.37
C THR A 516 -7.42 4.82 -23.37
N TYR A 517 -6.86 4.38 -22.25
CA TYR A 517 -5.43 4.26 -22.02
C TYR A 517 -5.06 2.91 -21.39
N THR A 518 -3.82 2.49 -21.62
CA THR A 518 -3.07 1.53 -20.80
C THR A 518 -1.93 2.28 -20.11
N ALA A 519 -1.24 1.68 -19.14
CA ALA A 519 -0.12 2.34 -18.49
C ALA A 519 1.03 1.39 -18.11
N GLN A 520 2.18 1.99 -17.86
CA GLN A 520 3.33 1.37 -17.23
C GLN A 520 3.73 2.16 -15.98
N LEU A 521 4.12 1.44 -14.93
CA LEU A 521 4.50 2.01 -13.65
C LEU A 521 6.03 2.13 -13.54
N GLU A 522 6.53 3.28 -13.10
CA GLU A 522 7.93 3.51 -12.75
C GLU A 522 8.03 4.06 -11.32
N GLU A 523 8.90 3.49 -10.50
CA GLU A 523 9.26 4.10 -9.22
C GLU A 523 10.13 5.34 -9.46
N PHE A 524 9.65 6.50 -9.03
CA PHE A 524 10.34 7.78 -9.25
C PHE A 524 11.14 8.20 -8.02
N ILE A 525 10.50 8.22 -6.85
CA ILE A 525 11.18 8.43 -5.56
C ILE A 525 10.62 7.39 -4.58
N THR A 526 11.50 6.69 -3.88
CA THR A 526 11.09 5.78 -2.80
C THR A 526 11.89 6.04 -1.53
N GLY A 527 11.27 5.83 -0.39
CA GLY A 527 11.92 5.91 0.92
C GLY A 527 11.15 5.14 1.98
N THR A 528 11.83 4.69 3.02
CA THR A 528 11.21 3.85 4.05
C THR A 528 11.57 4.37 5.45
N PRO A 529 10.67 5.12 6.12
CA PRO A 529 9.36 5.59 5.66
C PRO A 529 9.46 6.92 4.89
N LEU A 530 8.61 7.09 3.89
CA LEU A 530 8.40 8.35 3.17
C LEU A 530 6.90 8.59 3.02
N PRO A 531 6.16 8.93 4.08
CA PRO A 531 4.69 8.99 4.08
C PRO A 531 4.17 10.17 3.24
N LEU A 532 4.23 10.03 1.91
CA LEU A 532 3.87 11.06 0.94
C LEU A 532 2.41 11.45 1.09
N THR A 533 2.17 12.75 1.22
CA THR A 533 0.83 13.29 1.42
C THR A 533 0.32 14.02 0.19
N ASP A 534 1.16 14.77 -0.52
CA ASP A 534 0.72 15.47 -1.71
C ASP A 534 1.90 15.88 -2.63
N VAL A 535 1.63 16.17 -3.91
CA VAL A 535 2.62 16.49 -4.94
C VAL A 535 2.07 17.47 -5.99
N VAL A 536 2.82 18.52 -6.31
CA VAL A 536 2.46 19.51 -7.34
C VAL A 536 3.65 19.95 -8.18
N ILE A 537 3.39 20.43 -9.40
CA ILE A 537 4.37 21.19 -10.19
C ILE A 537 4.11 22.67 -10.01
N ASN A 538 5.12 23.43 -9.58
CA ASN A 538 5.00 24.87 -9.44
C ASN A 538 5.20 25.53 -10.82
N PRO A 539 4.22 26.30 -11.33
CA PRO A 539 4.28 26.85 -12.68
C PRO A 539 5.28 28.02 -12.83
N HIS A 540 5.77 28.60 -11.74
CA HIS A 540 6.68 29.76 -11.76
C HIS A 540 8.15 29.35 -11.82
N ASP A 541 8.55 28.35 -11.03
CA ASP A 541 9.94 27.88 -11.01
C ASP A 541 10.16 26.57 -11.79
N HIS A 542 9.06 25.90 -12.19
CA HIS A 542 9.03 24.66 -12.95
C HIS A 542 9.63 23.45 -12.20
N ALA A 543 9.70 23.51 -10.87
CA ALA A 543 10.10 22.40 -10.03
C ALA A 543 8.86 21.63 -9.53
N MET A 544 9.07 20.36 -9.20
CA MET A 544 8.08 19.56 -8.48
C MET A 544 8.29 19.77 -6.98
N TYR A 545 7.19 19.88 -6.24
CA TYR A 545 7.17 19.93 -4.79
C TYR A 545 6.32 18.79 -4.26
N PHE A 546 6.77 18.15 -3.19
CA PHE A 546 5.96 17.15 -2.49
C PHE A 546 6.09 17.32 -0.98
N THR A 547 5.04 16.90 -0.27
CA THR A 547 5.02 16.86 1.19
C THR A 547 4.99 15.43 1.70
N ILE A 548 5.51 15.23 2.90
CA ILE A 548 5.26 14.02 3.71
C ILE A 548 4.56 14.43 4.99
N GLY A 549 3.80 13.52 5.61
CA GLY A 549 3.10 13.83 6.85
C GLY A 549 1.87 12.94 7.08
N GLY A 550 0.84 13.52 7.69
CA GLY A 550 -0.41 12.84 8.04
C GLY A 550 -0.31 11.96 9.28
N ARG A 551 -1.45 11.71 9.94
CA ARG A 551 -1.58 10.90 11.17
C ARG A 551 -0.58 11.31 12.27
N LYS A 552 -0.28 12.62 12.35
CA LYS A 552 0.67 13.24 13.28
C LYS A 552 2.11 12.72 13.16
N VAL A 553 2.46 12.06 12.06
CA VAL A 553 3.86 11.70 11.78
C VAL A 553 4.64 12.96 11.41
N GLN A 554 5.97 12.88 11.51
CA GLN A 554 6.85 14.00 11.17
C GLN A 554 6.66 14.43 9.71
N SER A 555 6.42 15.73 9.54
CA SER A 555 6.10 16.36 8.26
C SER A 555 7.30 17.09 7.65
N GLY A 556 7.32 17.21 6.33
CA GLY A 556 8.38 17.92 5.61
C GLY A 556 7.97 18.31 4.19
N LEU A 557 8.63 19.35 3.67
CA LEU A 557 8.47 19.86 2.32
C LEU A 557 9.75 19.63 1.52
N TYR A 558 9.60 19.06 0.33
CA TYR A 558 10.69 18.73 -0.57
C TYR A 558 10.51 19.38 -1.93
N ARG A 559 11.63 19.63 -2.61
CA ARG A 559 11.69 20.11 -3.98
C ARG A 559 12.49 19.15 -4.85
N VAL A 560 12.01 18.87 -6.05
CA VAL A 560 12.65 17.99 -7.03
C VAL A 560 12.98 18.77 -8.30
N THR A 561 14.23 18.65 -8.74
CA THR A 561 14.76 19.26 -9.97
C THR A 561 15.46 18.22 -10.84
N TYR A 562 15.63 18.52 -12.12
CA TYR A 562 16.39 17.69 -13.04
C TYR A 562 17.76 18.32 -13.32
N SER A 563 18.84 17.56 -13.15
CA SER A 563 20.22 18.01 -13.38
C SER A 563 20.94 17.24 -14.50
N GLY A 564 20.22 16.33 -15.17
CA GLY A 564 20.73 15.59 -16.32
C GLY A 564 20.87 16.40 -17.62
N SER A 565 21.21 15.68 -18.68
CA SER A 565 21.53 16.26 -19.99
C SER A 565 20.40 16.15 -21.03
N GLU A 566 19.31 15.47 -20.72
CA GLU A 566 18.17 15.37 -21.64
C GLU A 566 17.44 16.71 -21.76
N SER A 567 16.76 16.90 -22.89
CA SER A 567 16.04 18.15 -23.17
C SER A 567 14.87 18.34 -22.21
N THR A 568 14.81 19.51 -21.58
CA THR A 568 13.73 19.97 -20.70
C THR A 568 12.81 21.01 -21.36
N VAL A 569 12.94 21.19 -22.67
CA VAL A 569 12.00 22.01 -23.46
C VAL A 569 10.58 21.45 -23.27
N PRO A 570 9.55 22.32 -23.13
CA PRO A 570 8.16 21.88 -23.01
C PRO A 570 7.79 20.86 -24.10
N ALA A 571 7.34 19.69 -23.66
CA ALA A 571 6.87 18.63 -24.54
C ALA A 571 5.43 18.89 -24.98
N ASP A 572 5.08 18.48 -26.20
CA ASP A 572 3.68 18.34 -26.57
C ASP A 572 3.11 17.11 -25.87
N ALA A 573 2.17 17.35 -24.97
CA ALA A 573 1.53 16.32 -24.17
C ALA A 573 0.28 15.73 -24.87
N HIS A 574 -0.19 16.35 -25.95
CA HIS A 574 -1.38 15.90 -26.68
C HIS A 574 -1.11 14.57 -27.39
N GLN A 575 -1.99 13.60 -27.17
CA GLN A 575 -1.83 12.27 -27.74
C GLN A 575 -2.47 12.23 -29.14
N VAL A 576 -1.68 11.99 -30.18
CA VAL A 576 -2.20 11.85 -31.56
C VAL A 576 -2.84 10.48 -31.77
N GLU A 577 -2.25 9.42 -31.22
CA GLU A 577 -2.79 8.06 -31.29
C GLU A 577 -4.08 7.93 -30.47
N GLY A 578 -5.08 7.23 -31.02
CA GLY A 578 -6.41 7.08 -30.41
C GLY A 578 -7.30 8.33 -30.47
N LYS A 579 -6.81 9.47 -30.98
CA LYS A 579 -7.56 10.75 -31.01
C LYS A 579 -8.92 10.61 -31.70
N SER A 580 -9.02 9.89 -32.81
CA SER A 580 -10.29 9.66 -33.50
C SER A 580 -11.28 8.84 -32.67
N ALA A 581 -10.81 7.83 -31.93
CA ALA A 581 -11.65 7.03 -31.04
C ALA A 581 -12.11 7.85 -29.82
N ARG A 582 -11.21 8.65 -29.24
CA ARG A 582 -11.56 9.62 -28.19
C ARG A 582 -12.60 10.64 -28.67
N ALA A 583 -12.45 11.17 -29.88
CA ALA A 583 -13.43 12.09 -30.45
C ALA A 583 -14.83 11.44 -30.61
N ILE A 584 -14.91 10.15 -30.96
CA ILE A 584 -16.18 9.42 -30.97
C ILE A 584 -16.75 9.30 -29.55
N ARG A 585 -15.92 8.90 -28.57
CA ARG A 585 -16.32 8.82 -27.16
C ARG A 585 -16.83 10.17 -26.66
N HIS A 586 -16.05 11.25 -26.79
CA HIS A 586 -16.45 12.60 -26.36
C HIS A 586 -17.75 13.08 -27.03
N LYS A 587 -17.98 12.73 -28.30
CA LYS A 587 -19.26 13.02 -28.97
C LYS A 587 -20.44 12.29 -28.33
N LEU A 588 -20.25 11.06 -27.87
CA LEU A 588 -21.28 10.30 -27.15
C LEU A 588 -21.47 10.83 -25.73
N GLU A 589 -20.38 11.15 -25.04
CA GLU A 589 -20.39 11.72 -23.68
C GLU A 589 -21.06 13.09 -23.60
N ALA A 590 -21.01 13.87 -24.68
CA ALA A 590 -21.77 15.10 -24.81
C ALA A 590 -23.29 14.87 -24.73
N LEU A 591 -23.79 13.68 -25.09
CA LEU A 591 -25.21 13.31 -25.03
C LEU A 591 -25.68 12.91 -23.62
N HIS A 592 -24.77 12.80 -22.65
CA HIS A 592 -25.09 12.38 -21.28
C HIS A 592 -25.81 13.47 -20.47
N VAL A 593 -25.80 14.71 -20.95
CA VAL A 593 -26.46 15.84 -20.31
C VAL A 593 -27.19 16.68 -21.34
N GLY A 594 -28.18 17.45 -20.91
CA GLY A 594 -29.00 18.26 -21.80
C GLY A 594 -30.03 17.45 -22.60
N ASP A 595 -30.79 18.18 -23.42
CA ASP A 595 -31.80 17.61 -24.29
C ASP A 595 -31.26 17.42 -25.71
N HIS A 596 -31.31 16.19 -26.18
CA HIS A 596 -30.73 15.76 -27.45
C HIS A 596 -31.72 14.82 -28.16
N PRO A 597 -32.60 15.34 -29.03
CA PRO A 597 -33.64 14.53 -29.67
C PRO A 597 -33.07 13.40 -30.55
N ASP A 598 -31.87 13.60 -31.11
CA ASP A 598 -31.18 12.60 -31.93
C ASP A 598 -30.23 11.68 -31.12
N ALA A 599 -30.23 11.77 -29.78
CA ALA A 599 -29.28 11.03 -28.95
C ALA A 599 -29.37 9.51 -29.18
N VAL A 600 -30.58 8.96 -29.23
CA VAL A 600 -30.81 7.53 -29.52
C VAL A 600 -30.19 7.16 -30.86
N GLU A 601 -30.47 7.92 -31.93
CA GLU A 601 -29.98 7.62 -33.27
C GLU A 601 -28.45 7.72 -33.41
N ILE A 602 -27.83 8.64 -32.69
CA ILE A 602 -26.37 8.78 -32.66
C ILE A 602 -25.75 7.63 -31.86
N ALA A 603 -26.24 7.39 -30.64
CA ALA A 603 -25.71 6.39 -29.74
C ALA A 603 -25.88 4.96 -30.27
N TRP A 604 -27.00 4.64 -30.92
CA TRP A 604 -27.31 3.29 -31.40
C TRP A 604 -26.24 2.73 -32.34
N LYS A 605 -25.63 3.59 -33.15
CA LYS A 605 -24.55 3.24 -34.11
C LYS A 605 -23.29 2.72 -33.42
N HIS A 606 -23.16 2.96 -32.11
CA HIS A 606 -21.97 2.68 -31.31
C HIS A 606 -22.21 1.67 -30.18
N LEU A 607 -23.44 1.20 -29.98
CA LEU A 607 -23.77 0.15 -29.00
C LEU A 607 -23.06 -1.17 -29.29
N GLY A 608 -22.66 -1.43 -30.54
CA GLY A 608 -21.94 -2.62 -30.96
C GLY A 608 -20.43 -2.44 -31.17
N ALA A 609 -19.82 -1.32 -30.71
CA ALA A 609 -18.42 -1.03 -30.97
C ALA A 609 -17.44 -2.01 -30.28
N ASP A 610 -16.31 -2.34 -30.92
CA ASP A 610 -15.27 -3.16 -30.28
C ASP A 610 -14.66 -2.45 -29.06
N ASP A 611 -14.54 -1.13 -29.14
CA ASP A 611 -14.06 -0.28 -28.05
C ASP A 611 -15.09 -0.19 -26.92
N ARG A 612 -14.73 -0.75 -25.75
CA ARG A 612 -15.58 -0.81 -24.56
C ARG A 612 -16.02 0.56 -24.05
N PHE A 613 -15.15 1.57 -24.08
CA PHE A 613 -15.46 2.90 -23.57
C PHE A 613 -16.42 3.63 -24.51
N ILE A 614 -16.30 3.43 -25.83
CA ILE A 614 -17.28 3.91 -26.82
C ILE A 614 -18.65 3.22 -26.59
N ARG A 615 -18.69 1.89 -26.42
CA ARG A 615 -19.95 1.20 -26.10
C ARG A 615 -20.58 1.69 -24.81
N PHE A 616 -19.77 1.89 -23.77
CA PHE A 616 -20.23 2.36 -22.47
C PHE A 616 -20.85 3.75 -22.58
N ALA A 617 -20.18 4.70 -23.27
CA ALA A 617 -20.73 6.03 -23.50
C ALA A 617 -22.03 5.98 -24.33
N ALA A 618 -22.09 5.13 -25.36
CA ALA A 618 -23.32 4.92 -26.13
C ALA A 618 -24.47 4.38 -25.26
N ARG A 619 -24.20 3.42 -24.36
CA ARG A 619 -25.18 2.89 -23.42
C ARG A 619 -25.69 3.98 -22.48
N VAL A 620 -24.78 4.74 -21.87
CA VAL A 620 -25.14 5.82 -20.94
C VAL A 620 -25.98 6.89 -21.64
N ALA A 621 -25.65 7.26 -22.88
CA ALA A 621 -26.44 8.21 -23.67
C ALA A 621 -27.91 7.78 -23.83
N ILE A 622 -28.19 6.51 -24.13
CA ILE A 622 -29.57 6.01 -24.23
C ILE A 622 -30.25 5.85 -22.86
N GLU A 623 -29.49 5.55 -21.79
CA GLU A 623 -30.02 5.46 -20.42
C GLU A 623 -30.54 6.82 -19.91
N HIS A 624 -30.01 7.93 -20.43
CA HIS A 624 -30.52 9.29 -20.16
C HIS A 624 -31.82 9.63 -20.91
N ARG A 625 -32.24 8.80 -21.88
CA ARG A 625 -33.46 9.04 -22.65
C ARG A 625 -34.69 8.33 -22.05
N PRO A 626 -35.91 8.85 -22.27
CA PRO A 626 -37.15 8.17 -21.94
C PRO A 626 -37.21 6.77 -22.56
N LEU A 627 -37.66 5.78 -21.78
CA LEU A 627 -37.67 4.37 -22.18
C LEU A 627 -38.50 4.11 -23.45
N GLY A 628 -39.61 4.85 -23.62
CA GLY A 628 -40.51 4.70 -24.76
C GLY A 628 -39.89 5.05 -26.12
N GLU A 629 -38.78 5.78 -26.16
CA GLU A 629 -38.11 6.16 -27.41
C GLU A 629 -37.33 5.02 -28.05
N TRP A 630 -36.91 4.03 -27.25
CA TRP A 630 -35.93 3.04 -27.70
C TRP A 630 -36.15 1.61 -27.21
N ARG A 631 -37.11 1.37 -26.31
CA ARG A 631 -37.46 0.03 -25.79
C ARG A 631 -37.63 -1.00 -26.90
N ASP A 632 -38.53 -0.73 -27.85
CA ASP A 632 -38.87 -1.70 -28.91
C ASP A 632 -37.67 -1.95 -29.82
N ARG A 633 -36.83 -0.93 -30.03
CA ARG A 633 -35.59 -1.05 -30.78
C ARG A 633 -34.56 -1.92 -30.06
N ALA A 634 -34.43 -1.79 -28.73
CA ALA A 634 -33.57 -2.67 -27.94
C ALA A 634 -34.01 -4.13 -28.04
N LEU A 635 -35.32 -4.37 -27.91
CA LEU A 635 -35.92 -5.70 -28.00
C LEU A 635 -35.84 -6.32 -29.40
N ALA A 636 -35.71 -5.51 -30.44
CA ALA A 636 -35.59 -5.95 -31.84
C ALA A 636 -34.15 -5.98 -32.38
N GLU A 637 -33.16 -5.52 -31.61
CA GLU A 637 -31.77 -5.48 -32.05
C GLU A 637 -31.21 -6.90 -32.28
N THR A 638 -30.48 -7.07 -33.37
CA THR A 638 -29.99 -8.38 -33.86
C THR A 638 -28.47 -8.47 -33.91
N ASN A 639 -27.75 -7.35 -33.93
CA ASN A 639 -26.31 -7.38 -33.74
C ASN A 639 -26.01 -7.85 -32.31
N PRO A 640 -25.26 -8.95 -32.09
CA PRO A 640 -25.10 -9.53 -30.76
C PRO A 640 -24.57 -8.55 -29.71
N GLN A 641 -23.54 -7.78 -30.05
CA GLN A 641 -22.93 -6.83 -29.11
C GLN A 641 -23.84 -5.62 -28.83
N ALA A 642 -24.50 -5.08 -29.86
CA ALA A 642 -25.42 -3.96 -29.68
C ALA A 642 -26.67 -4.39 -28.90
N SER A 643 -27.17 -5.60 -29.16
CA SER A 643 -28.31 -6.19 -28.46
C SER A 643 -28.02 -6.33 -26.97
N LEU A 644 -26.92 -6.98 -26.58
CA LEU A 644 -26.52 -7.13 -25.18
C LEU A 644 -26.36 -5.77 -24.47
N THR A 645 -25.75 -4.79 -25.14
CA THR A 645 -25.57 -3.45 -24.59
C THR A 645 -26.91 -2.72 -24.39
N ALA A 646 -27.83 -2.81 -25.36
CA ALA A 646 -29.15 -2.20 -25.31
C ALA A 646 -30.07 -2.87 -24.28
N LEU A 647 -30.04 -4.21 -24.18
CA LEU A 647 -30.82 -4.98 -23.22
C LEU A 647 -30.37 -4.72 -21.78
N LEU A 648 -29.06 -4.55 -21.55
CA LEU A 648 -28.56 -4.14 -20.24
C LEU A 648 -29.09 -2.75 -19.83
N ALA A 649 -29.06 -1.79 -20.76
CA ALA A 649 -29.66 -0.47 -20.53
C ALA A 649 -31.16 -0.59 -20.22
N LEU A 650 -31.88 -1.40 -20.98
CA LEU A 650 -33.31 -1.64 -20.78
C LEU A 650 -33.60 -2.20 -19.38
N ALA A 651 -32.83 -3.20 -18.94
CA ALA A 651 -32.98 -3.80 -17.62
C ALA A 651 -32.70 -2.78 -16.51
N ARG A 652 -31.59 -2.02 -16.59
CA ARG A 652 -31.19 -1.02 -15.58
C ARG A 652 -32.16 0.15 -15.43
N LYS A 653 -32.94 0.48 -16.48
CA LYS A 653 -33.93 1.58 -16.46
C LYS A 653 -35.17 1.31 -15.61
N HIS A 654 -35.33 0.09 -15.10
CA HIS A 654 -36.39 -0.24 -14.17
C HIS A 654 -35.90 -0.07 -12.72
N GLU A 655 -36.81 0.26 -11.80
CA GLU A 655 -36.50 0.17 -10.37
C GLU A 655 -36.41 -1.30 -9.94
N ARG A 656 -35.68 -1.59 -8.88
CA ARG A 656 -35.61 -2.95 -8.32
C ARG A 656 -37.01 -3.43 -7.93
N ALA A 657 -37.36 -4.67 -8.29
CA ALA A 657 -38.72 -5.20 -8.15
C ALA A 657 -39.22 -5.28 -6.69
N ASP A 658 -38.29 -5.31 -5.76
CA ASP A 658 -38.49 -5.40 -4.32
C ASP A 658 -37.96 -4.17 -3.56
N LYS A 659 -37.71 -3.06 -4.27
CA LYS A 659 -37.27 -1.80 -3.67
C LYS A 659 -38.18 -1.42 -2.48
N GLY A 660 -37.58 -1.17 -1.32
CA GLY A 660 -38.31 -0.84 -0.09
C GLY A 660 -38.89 -2.03 0.67
N LYS A 661 -38.57 -3.27 0.29
CA LYS A 661 -38.86 -4.49 1.08
C LYS A 661 -37.61 -4.91 1.85
N GLU A 662 -37.79 -5.39 3.09
CA GLU A 662 -36.66 -5.89 3.90
C GLU A 662 -36.31 -7.35 3.56
N PRO A 663 -35.02 -7.73 3.50
CA PRO A 663 -33.84 -6.85 3.63
C PRO A 663 -33.61 -5.99 2.37
N ASP A 664 -33.49 -4.67 2.52
CA ASP A 664 -33.52 -3.72 1.38
C ASP A 664 -32.20 -3.57 0.60
N ILE A 665 -31.11 -4.20 1.03
CA ILE A 665 -29.79 -4.16 0.34
C ILE A 665 -29.38 -5.52 -0.23
N ASP A 666 -29.65 -6.59 0.49
CA ASP A 666 -29.22 -7.96 0.16
C ASP A 666 -30.43 -8.89 0.13
N THR A 667 -31.29 -8.76 -0.88
CA THR A 667 -32.47 -9.61 -1.02
C THR A 667 -32.08 -11.06 -1.31
N PRO A 668 -32.57 -12.04 -0.52
CA PRO A 668 -32.39 -13.45 -0.83
C PRO A 668 -33.00 -13.84 -2.19
N PRO A 669 -32.42 -14.83 -2.90
CA PRO A 669 -33.03 -15.37 -4.11
C PRO A 669 -34.44 -15.94 -3.86
N PRO A 670 -35.31 -15.99 -4.88
CA PRO A 670 -36.62 -16.61 -4.79
C PRO A 670 -36.56 -18.07 -4.33
N VAL A 671 -37.56 -18.51 -3.58
CA VAL A 671 -37.74 -19.92 -3.21
C VAL A 671 -38.65 -20.59 -4.23
N TRP A 672 -38.09 -21.50 -5.02
CA TRP A 672 -38.81 -22.24 -6.04
C TRP A 672 -39.42 -23.53 -5.46
N ASN A 673 -40.73 -23.59 -5.30
CA ASN A 673 -41.46 -24.80 -4.88
C ASN A 673 -42.58 -25.13 -5.87
N SER A 674 -43.10 -26.36 -5.84
CA SER A 674 -44.11 -26.87 -6.79
C SER A 674 -45.47 -26.16 -6.75
N THR A 675 -45.65 -25.18 -5.87
CA THR A 675 -46.88 -24.38 -5.71
C THR A 675 -46.66 -22.88 -6.02
N THR A 676 -45.44 -22.49 -6.40
CA THR A 676 -45.10 -21.08 -6.66
C THR A 676 -45.43 -20.73 -8.11
N GLU A 677 -46.65 -20.25 -8.37
CA GLU A 677 -46.96 -19.57 -9.63
C GLU A 677 -46.50 -18.11 -9.51
N THR A 678 -45.45 -17.75 -10.25
CA THR A 678 -45.01 -16.35 -10.38
C THR A 678 -45.40 -15.86 -11.76
N GLU A 679 -46.23 -14.82 -11.84
CA GLU A 679 -46.51 -14.16 -13.13
C GLU A 679 -45.24 -13.41 -13.57
N MET A 680 -44.66 -13.83 -14.69
CA MET A 680 -43.45 -13.21 -15.24
C MET A 680 -43.76 -11.81 -15.79
N ASN A 681 -42.92 -10.85 -15.47
CA ASN A 681 -43.04 -9.49 -16.00
C ASN A 681 -42.95 -9.50 -17.54
N ALA A 682 -43.89 -8.84 -18.22
CA ALA A 682 -43.92 -8.82 -19.69
C ALA A 682 -42.66 -8.25 -20.35
N THR A 683 -42.00 -7.28 -19.70
CA THR A 683 -40.70 -6.76 -20.17
C THR A 683 -39.59 -7.79 -19.97
N LEU A 684 -39.61 -8.56 -18.87
CA LEU A 684 -38.66 -9.64 -18.65
C LEU A 684 -38.82 -10.73 -19.71
N ALA A 685 -40.05 -11.14 -19.99
CA ALA A 685 -40.36 -12.12 -21.04
C ALA A 685 -39.77 -11.68 -22.39
N ALA A 686 -39.96 -10.41 -22.77
CA ALA A 686 -39.43 -9.86 -24.01
C ALA A 686 -37.89 -9.76 -24.04
N ILE A 687 -37.24 -9.48 -22.90
CA ILE A 687 -35.77 -9.51 -22.80
C ILE A 687 -35.24 -10.93 -22.98
N LEU A 688 -35.87 -11.93 -22.36
CA LEU A 688 -35.47 -13.33 -22.50
C LEU A 688 -35.63 -13.80 -23.95
N GLU A 689 -36.77 -13.50 -24.59
CA GLU A 689 -36.97 -13.77 -26.02
C GLU A 689 -35.89 -13.11 -26.89
N ALA A 690 -35.46 -11.90 -26.54
CA ALA A 690 -34.38 -11.22 -27.27
C ALA A 690 -33.02 -11.88 -27.09
N LEU A 691 -32.72 -12.38 -25.89
CA LEU A 691 -31.50 -13.15 -25.60
C LEU A 691 -31.52 -14.54 -26.27
N ASP A 692 -32.69 -15.15 -26.44
CA ASP A 692 -32.83 -16.46 -27.07
C ASP A 692 -32.51 -16.45 -28.57
N ARG A 693 -32.59 -15.28 -29.21
CA ARG A 693 -32.13 -15.11 -30.60
C ARG A 693 -30.61 -15.14 -30.73
N LEU A 694 -29.87 -15.01 -29.63
CA LEU A 694 -28.41 -15.04 -29.62
C LEU A 694 -27.91 -16.48 -29.37
N GLU A 695 -27.32 -17.08 -30.39
CA GLU A 695 -26.76 -18.43 -30.30
C GLU A 695 -25.55 -18.46 -29.36
N TRP A 696 -25.67 -19.14 -28.21
CA TRP A 696 -24.66 -19.15 -27.15
C TRP A 696 -23.26 -19.57 -27.64
N ALA A 697 -23.21 -20.54 -28.56
CA ALA A 697 -21.97 -21.08 -29.11
C ALA A 697 -21.21 -20.07 -30.01
N ASP A 698 -21.93 -19.08 -30.56
CA ASP A 698 -21.36 -18.05 -31.45
C ASP A 698 -20.90 -16.81 -30.67
N LEU A 699 -21.32 -16.68 -29.41
CA LEU A 699 -20.91 -15.58 -28.55
C LEU A 699 -19.46 -15.76 -28.06
N SER A 700 -18.71 -14.65 -28.05
CA SER A 700 -17.44 -14.61 -27.33
C SER A 700 -17.64 -14.82 -25.82
N VAL A 701 -16.60 -15.23 -25.10
CA VAL A 701 -16.65 -15.39 -23.63
C VAL A 701 -17.14 -14.12 -22.93
N GLN A 702 -16.72 -12.95 -23.41
CA GLN A 702 -17.17 -11.67 -22.86
C GLN A 702 -18.67 -11.45 -23.12
N GLN A 703 -19.16 -11.75 -24.32
CA GLN A 703 -20.59 -11.64 -24.63
C GLN A 703 -21.45 -12.64 -23.85
N GLN A 704 -20.93 -13.84 -23.56
CA GLN A 704 -21.60 -14.81 -22.67
C GLN A 704 -21.74 -14.26 -21.24
N ILE A 705 -20.68 -13.63 -20.72
CA ILE A 705 -20.71 -12.91 -19.43
C ILE A 705 -21.74 -11.77 -19.47
N GLU A 706 -21.75 -10.98 -20.54
CA GLU A 706 -22.71 -9.88 -20.71
C GLU A 706 -24.15 -10.39 -20.79
N ALA A 707 -24.41 -11.50 -21.47
CA ALA A 707 -25.73 -12.13 -21.50
C ALA A 707 -26.21 -12.57 -20.10
N LEU A 708 -25.31 -13.20 -19.32
CA LEU A 708 -25.60 -13.56 -17.93
C LEU A 708 -25.84 -12.32 -17.06
N ARG A 709 -25.07 -11.24 -17.27
CA ARG A 709 -25.27 -9.94 -16.60
C ARG A 709 -26.62 -9.33 -16.95
N VAL A 710 -27.04 -9.35 -18.21
CA VAL A 710 -28.37 -8.88 -18.65
C VAL A 710 -29.47 -9.69 -17.95
N CYS A 711 -29.38 -11.03 -17.96
CA CYS A 711 -30.33 -11.88 -17.22
C CYS A 711 -30.38 -11.52 -15.73
N GLY A 712 -29.23 -11.47 -15.07
CA GLY A 712 -29.15 -11.23 -13.62
C GLY A 712 -29.72 -9.87 -13.22
N VAL A 713 -29.34 -8.80 -13.93
CA VAL A 713 -29.91 -7.45 -13.69
C VAL A 713 -31.41 -7.45 -13.99
N SER A 714 -31.86 -8.12 -15.05
CA SER A 714 -33.28 -8.22 -15.37
C SER A 714 -34.06 -8.93 -14.25
N PHE A 715 -33.52 -10.00 -13.66
CA PHE A 715 -34.19 -10.70 -12.56
C PHE A 715 -34.30 -9.85 -11.29
N LEU A 716 -33.28 -9.03 -11.00
CA LEU A 716 -33.30 -8.12 -9.85
C LEU A 716 -34.26 -6.94 -10.07
N ARG A 717 -34.31 -6.42 -11.30
CA ARG A 717 -35.06 -5.20 -11.63
C ARG A 717 -36.52 -5.48 -11.98
N LEU A 718 -36.80 -6.56 -12.71
CA LEU A 718 -38.12 -6.89 -13.23
C LEU A 718 -38.81 -8.05 -12.49
N GLY A 719 -38.12 -8.66 -11.53
CA GLY A 719 -38.59 -9.84 -10.79
C GLY A 719 -38.07 -11.15 -11.40
N PRO A 720 -38.26 -12.28 -10.71
CA PRO A 720 -37.75 -13.57 -11.20
C PRO A 720 -38.49 -14.05 -12.45
N PRO A 721 -37.89 -14.97 -13.24
CA PRO A 721 -38.60 -15.62 -14.34
C PRO A 721 -39.76 -16.48 -13.81
N ASP A 722 -40.66 -16.93 -14.69
CA ASP A 722 -41.58 -17.99 -14.33
C ASP A 722 -40.89 -19.37 -14.33
N ASP A 723 -41.64 -20.38 -13.93
CA ASP A 723 -41.11 -21.71 -13.68
C ASP A 723 -40.70 -22.45 -14.97
N ASP A 724 -41.31 -22.13 -16.10
CA ASP A 724 -40.98 -22.72 -17.41
C ASP A 724 -39.74 -22.03 -18.00
N ALA A 725 -39.70 -20.70 -18.03
CA ALA A 725 -38.51 -19.94 -18.45
C ALA A 725 -37.29 -20.28 -17.59
N ARG A 726 -37.48 -20.43 -16.27
CA ARG A 726 -36.43 -20.91 -15.36
C ARG A 726 -35.84 -22.25 -15.81
N ARG A 727 -36.67 -23.24 -16.14
CA ARG A 727 -36.21 -24.58 -16.57
C ARG A 727 -35.47 -24.51 -17.90
N GLU A 728 -35.98 -23.74 -18.87
CA GLU A 728 -35.31 -23.55 -20.17
C GLU A 728 -33.92 -22.91 -20.02
N ILE A 729 -33.79 -21.91 -19.14
CA ILE A 729 -32.48 -21.30 -18.85
C ILE A 729 -31.54 -22.32 -18.20
N ILE A 730 -32.02 -23.12 -17.25
CA ILE A 730 -31.22 -24.19 -16.63
C ILE A 730 -30.75 -25.20 -17.68
N ASP A 731 -31.64 -25.67 -18.55
CA ASP A 731 -31.32 -26.67 -19.57
C ASP A 731 -30.27 -26.19 -20.57
N ARG A 732 -30.19 -24.88 -20.80
CA ARG A 732 -29.15 -24.25 -21.62
C ARG A 732 -27.82 -24.07 -20.89
N LEU A 733 -27.85 -23.59 -19.64
CA LEU A 733 -26.63 -23.20 -18.92
C LEU A 733 -25.94 -24.36 -18.18
N ASP A 734 -26.71 -25.30 -17.64
CA ASP A 734 -26.17 -26.41 -16.84
C ASP A 734 -25.19 -27.28 -17.67
N PRO A 735 -25.46 -27.66 -18.94
CA PRO A 735 -24.53 -28.46 -19.74
C PRO A 735 -23.23 -27.71 -20.12
N VAL A 736 -23.27 -26.38 -20.16
CA VAL A 736 -22.10 -25.54 -20.51
C VAL A 736 -21.12 -25.43 -19.36
N TYR A 737 -21.61 -25.46 -18.11
CA TYR A 737 -20.76 -25.46 -16.94
C TYR A 737 -20.08 -26.83 -16.78
N THR A 738 -18.73 -26.95 -16.73
CA THR A 738 -17.67 -25.93 -16.56
C THR A 738 -16.97 -25.49 -17.85
N THR A 739 -16.45 -24.25 -17.87
CA THR A 739 -15.69 -23.69 -18.99
C THR A 739 -14.20 -23.46 -18.64
N LYS A 740 -13.39 -23.06 -19.63
CA LYS A 740 -11.99 -22.65 -19.42
C LYS A 740 -11.84 -21.24 -18.81
N SER A 741 -12.90 -20.44 -18.79
CA SER A 741 -12.86 -19.06 -18.27
C SER A 741 -13.37 -19.02 -16.84
N GLN A 742 -12.50 -18.62 -15.90
CA GLN A 742 -12.87 -18.47 -14.49
C GLN A 742 -13.97 -17.42 -14.31
N ALA A 743 -13.87 -16.28 -15.00
CA ALA A 743 -14.87 -15.22 -14.92
C ALA A 743 -16.25 -15.71 -15.39
N LEU A 744 -16.30 -16.45 -16.50
CA LEU A 744 -17.57 -17.02 -16.99
C LEU A 744 -18.12 -18.08 -16.03
N ASN A 745 -17.25 -18.93 -15.46
CA ASN A 745 -17.67 -19.91 -14.47
C ASN A 745 -18.27 -19.24 -13.23
N ALA A 746 -17.69 -18.12 -12.74
CA ALA A 746 -18.24 -17.36 -11.62
C ALA A 746 -19.66 -16.85 -11.89
N GLU A 747 -19.92 -16.33 -13.09
CA GLU A 747 -21.26 -15.87 -13.49
C GLU A 747 -22.25 -17.02 -13.66
N LEU A 748 -21.84 -18.12 -14.31
CA LEU A 748 -22.68 -19.31 -14.48
C LEU A 748 -23.10 -19.91 -13.14
N VAL A 749 -22.17 -20.00 -12.18
CA VAL A 749 -22.43 -20.53 -10.84
C VAL A 749 -23.44 -19.66 -10.10
N GLN A 750 -23.28 -18.34 -10.11
CA GLN A 750 -24.26 -17.43 -9.50
C GLN A 750 -25.65 -17.61 -10.10
N MET A 751 -25.73 -17.72 -11.42
CA MET A 751 -27.00 -17.92 -12.14
C MET A 751 -27.65 -19.27 -11.83
N LEU A 752 -26.90 -20.37 -11.91
CA LEU A 752 -27.39 -21.72 -11.62
C LEU A 752 -27.85 -21.88 -10.16
N VAL A 753 -27.16 -21.21 -9.22
CA VAL A 753 -27.59 -21.17 -7.82
C VAL A 753 -28.87 -20.36 -7.66
N TYR A 754 -28.97 -19.17 -8.26
CA TYR A 754 -30.18 -18.35 -8.21
C TYR A 754 -31.41 -19.09 -8.74
N LEU A 755 -31.25 -19.80 -9.86
CA LEU A 755 -32.31 -20.60 -10.50
C LEU A 755 -32.57 -21.96 -9.82
N GLN A 756 -31.76 -22.32 -8.82
CA GLN A 756 -31.83 -23.60 -8.10
C GLN A 756 -31.73 -24.81 -9.05
N ALA A 757 -30.71 -24.82 -9.92
CA ALA A 757 -30.49 -25.89 -10.89
C ALA A 757 -30.30 -27.26 -10.19
N PRO A 758 -30.98 -28.34 -10.61
CA PRO A 758 -30.92 -29.63 -9.92
C PRO A 758 -29.52 -30.25 -9.82
N ASN A 759 -28.66 -30.02 -10.82
CA ASN A 759 -27.32 -30.60 -10.87
C ASN A 759 -26.24 -29.68 -10.25
N ALA A 760 -26.59 -28.44 -9.87
CA ALA A 760 -25.61 -27.43 -9.45
C ALA A 760 -24.78 -27.91 -8.24
N ALA A 761 -25.40 -28.52 -7.23
CA ALA A 761 -24.69 -29.02 -6.05
C ALA A 761 -23.56 -29.98 -6.45
N SER A 762 -23.87 -30.98 -7.30
CA SER A 762 -22.88 -31.98 -7.73
C SER A 762 -21.72 -31.37 -8.53
N LYS A 763 -22.01 -30.50 -9.50
CA LYS A 763 -20.99 -29.92 -10.38
C LYS A 763 -20.13 -28.89 -9.65
N ILE A 764 -20.74 -28.04 -8.83
CA ILE A 764 -20.02 -26.95 -8.18
C ILE A 764 -19.20 -27.47 -7.00
N VAL A 765 -19.68 -28.47 -6.24
CA VAL A 765 -18.84 -29.13 -5.22
C VAL A 765 -17.65 -29.85 -5.87
N ALA A 766 -17.84 -30.53 -7.00
CA ALA A 766 -16.73 -31.12 -7.75
C ALA A 766 -15.74 -30.06 -8.28
N ALA A 767 -16.22 -28.88 -8.68
CA ALA A 767 -15.37 -27.76 -9.07
C ALA A 767 -14.62 -27.17 -7.86
N LEU A 768 -15.27 -27.03 -6.71
CA LEU A 768 -14.69 -26.56 -5.45
C LEU A 768 -13.50 -27.44 -5.02
N GLU A 769 -13.62 -28.76 -5.15
CA GLU A 769 -12.54 -29.69 -4.82
C GLU A 769 -11.34 -29.61 -5.78
N ARG A 770 -11.58 -29.24 -7.04
CA ARG A 770 -10.56 -29.18 -8.10
C ARG A 770 -9.94 -27.79 -8.26
N ALA A 771 -10.58 -26.76 -7.74
CA ALA A 771 -10.16 -25.38 -7.93
C ALA A 771 -8.75 -25.15 -7.35
N PRO A 772 -7.79 -24.65 -8.14
CA PRO A 772 -6.38 -24.53 -7.78
C PRO A 772 -6.08 -23.35 -6.86
N THR A 773 -7.02 -22.41 -6.68
CA THR A 773 -6.84 -21.19 -5.86
C THR A 773 -7.93 -21.04 -4.80
N GLN A 774 -7.59 -20.51 -3.62
CA GLN A 774 -8.54 -20.36 -2.52
C GLN A 774 -9.57 -19.30 -2.89
N GLU A 775 -9.18 -18.30 -3.69
CA GLU A 775 -10.08 -17.30 -4.23
C GLU A 775 -11.16 -18.00 -5.05
N GLU A 776 -10.79 -18.84 -6.02
CA GLU A 776 -11.77 -19.61 -6.79
C GLU A 776 -12.64 -20.50 -5.90
N GLN A 777 -12.04 -21.19 -4.91
CA GLN A 777 -12.80 -22.00 -3.95
C GLN A 777 -13.79 -21.16 -3.13
N ILE A 778 -13.36 -19.99 -2.65
CA ILE A 778 -14.20 -19.06 -1.89
C ILE A 778 -15.32 -18.51 -2.76
N ASP A 779 -15.08 -18.21 -4.03
CA ASP A 779 -16.14 -17.69 -4.92
C ASP A 779 -17.22 -18.75 -5.20
N LEU A 780 -16.79 -20.01 -5.39
CA LEU A 780 -17.68 -21.17 -5.53
C LEU A 780 -18.47 -21.42 -4.24
N ALA A 781 -17.81 -21.44 -3.09
CA ALA A 781 -18.45 -21.62 -1.78
C ALA A 781 -19.39 -20.46 -1.44
N LYS A 782 -18.97 -19.22 -1.69
CA LYS A 782 -19.78 -18.00 -1.56
C LYS A 782 -21.08 -18.15 -2.35
N SER A 783 -21.01 -18.64 -3.59
CA SER A 783 -22.20 -18.81 -4.40
C SER A 783 -23.05 -19.98 -3.89
N LEU A 784 -22.45 -21.14 -3.62
CA LEU A 784 -23.13 -22.36 -3.16
C LEU A 784 -23.96 -22.19 -1.89
N ARG A 785 -23.59 -21.27 -1.01
CA ARG A 785 -24.26 -21.08 0.29
C ARG A 785 -25.74 -20.75 0.20
N HIS A 786 -26.24 -20.36 -0.98
CA HIS A 786 -27.66 -20.05 -1.24
C HIS A 786 -28.40 -21.15 -2.02
N LEU A 787 -27.73 -22.26 -2.34
CA LEU A 787 -28.34 -23.39 -3.06
C LEU A 787 -29.11 -24.31 -2.10
N ARG A 788 -30.34 -24.64 -2.46
CA ARG A 788 -31.22 -25.60 -1.78
C ARG A 788 -31.44 -26.88 -2.60
N ALA A 789 -31.40 -26.80 -3.92
CA ALA A 789 -31.64 -27.93 -4.81
C ALA A 789 -30.40 -28.84 -4.98
N GLY A 790 -30.63 -30.12 -5.27
CA GLY A 790 -29.59 -31.06 -5.71
C GLY A 790 -28.69 -31.64 -4.61
N TRP A 791 -28.89 -31.27 -3.34
CA TRP A 791 -28.06 -31.78 -2.25
C TRP A 791 -28.32 -33.26 -1.95
N THR A 792 -27.23 -33.99 -1.74
CA THR A 792 -27.23 -35.32 -1.10
C THR A 792 -26.41 -35.24 0.19
N ALA A 793 -26.59 -36.20 1.10
CA ALA A 793 -25.82 -36.26 2.34
C ALA A 793 -24.28 -36.29 2.08
N GLU A 794 -23.85 -36.91 0.98
CA GLU A 794 -22.44 -36.95 0.59
C GLU A 794 -21.94 -35.59 0.09
N LEU A 795 -22.71 -34.92 -0.78
CA LEU A 795 -22.33 -33.57 -1.26
C LEU A 795 -22.29 -32.56 -0.13
N GLN A 796 -23.26 -32.61 0.80
CA GLN A 796 -23.25 -31.77 2.00
C GLN A 796 -22.00 -32.05 2.84
N ARG A 797 -21.66 -33.32 3.06
CA ARG A 797 -20.44 -33.73 3.77
C ARG A 797 -19.19 -33.12 3.12
N GLN A 798 -19.04 -33.24 1.80
CA GLN A 798 -17.91 -32.69 1.05
C GLN A 798 -17.82 -31.16 1.17
N TYR A 799 -18.93 -30.46 0.95
CA TYR A 799 -18.99 -29.00 1.06
C TYR A 799 -18.66 -28.51 2.48
N PHE A 800 -19.25 -29.11 3.51
CA PHE A 800 -18.96 -28.70 4.90
C PHE A 800 -17.56 -29.12 5.38
N THR A 801 -17.00 -30.19 4.83
CA THR A 801 -15.59 -30.57 5.06
C THR A 801 -14.64 -29.54 4.45
N TRP A 802 -15.00 -28.87 3.35
CA TRP A 802 -14.17 -27.79 2.81
C TRP A 802 -13.93 -26.67 3.82
N PHE A 803 -14.92 -26.29 4.64
CA PHE A 803 -14.73 -25.23 5.65
C PHE A 803 -13.69 -25.58 6.72
N THR A 804 -13.45 -26.87 7.00
CA THR A 804 -12.39 -27.28 7.92
C THR A 804 -11.02 -27.00 7.31
N LYS A 805 -10.86 -27.22 5.99
CA LYS A 805 -9.66 -26.82 5.24
C LYS A 805 -9.54 -25.30 5.15
N ALA A 806 -10.63 -24.60 4.85
CA ALA A 806 -10.66 -23.16 4.66
C ALA A 806 -10.34 -22.37 5.95
N ALA A 807 -10.60 -22.93 7.14
CA ALA A 807 -10.16 -22.36 8.40
C ALA A 807 -8.62 -22.26 8.53
N GLY A 808 -7.89 -23.05 7.74
CA GLY A 808 -6.43 -22.96 7.59
C GLY A 808 -5.97 -21.85 6.64
N TYR A 809 -6.85 -21.29 5.81
CA TYR A 809 -6.49 -20.25 4.84
C TYR A 809 -6.13 -18.93 5.52
N ARG A 810 -5.38 -18.09 4.79
CA ARG A 810 -4.88 -16.80 5.26
C ARG A 810 -5.17 -15.72 4.23
N GLY A 811 -5.47 -14.52 4.74
CA GLY A 811 -5.78 -13.34 3.95
C GLY A 811 -5.80 -12.09 4.82
N GLY A 812 -6.40 -11.02 4.31
CA GLY A 812 -6.54 -9.76 5.02
C GLY A 812 -7.35 -9.88 6.32
N ALA A 813 -7.42 -8.80 7.10
CA ALA A 813 -8.02 -8.82 8.44
C ALA A 813 -9.49 -9.25 8.48
N SER A 814 -10.25 -9.16 7.38
CA SER A 814 -11.65 -9.61 7.26
C SER A 814 -11.80 -11.04 6.75
N PHE A 815 -10.71 -11.67 6.29
CA PHE A 815 -10.75 -12.94 5.56
C PHE A 815 -11.49 -14.05 6.30
N SER A 816 -11.10 -14.35 7.54
CA SER A 816 -11.73 -15.42 8.32
C SER A 816 -13.21 -15.16 8.56
N LEU A 817 -13.59 -13.89 8.77
CA LEU A 817 -14.99 -13.50 8.97
C LEU A 817 -15.83 -13.73 7.71
N PHE A 818 -15.29 -13.51 6.52
CA PHE A 818 -15.99 -13.84 5.28
C PHE A 818 -16.25 -15.34 5.16
N VAL A 819 -15.24 -16.17 5.44
CA VAL A 819 -15.39 -17.64 5.43
C VAL A 819 -16.43 -18.08 6.47
N ASP A 820 -16.40 -17.50 7.67
CA ASP A 820 -17.37 -17.78 8.73
C ASP A 820 -18.79 -17.34 8.34
N ASN A 821 -18.94 -16.17 7.71
CA ASN A 821 -20.23 -15.69 7.20
C ASN A 821 -20.79 -16.65 6.14
N ILE A 822 -19.95 -17.09 5.20
CA ILE A 822 -20.35 -18.04 4.16
C ILE A 822 -20.79 -19.37 4.79
N LYS A 823 -20.07 -19.85 5.81
CA LYS A 823 -20.41 -21.05 6.56
C LYS A 823 -21.75 -20.90 7.29
N GLN A 824 -21.95 -19.78 7.97
CA GLN A 824 -23.18 -19.49 8.72
C GLN A 824 -24.40 -19.44 7.80
N ASP A 825 -24.30 -18.75 6.67
CA ASP A 825 -25.36 -18.70 5.66
C ASP A 825 -25.70 -20.12 5.16
N ALA A 826 -24.69 -20.93 4.87
CA ALA A 826 -24.89 -22.31 4.41
C ALA A 826 -25.53 -23.21 5.48
N VAL A 827 -25.09 -23.11 6.74
CA VAL A 827 -25.65 -23.90 7.86
C VAL A 827 -27.11 -23.52 8.10
N ALA A 828 -27.47 -22.23 7.95
CA ALA A 828 -28.84 -21.75 8.13
C ALA A 828 -29.83 -22.36 7.11
N LEU A 829 -29.35 -22.96 6.01
CA LEU A 829 -30.19 -23.64 5.03
C LEU A 829 -30.41 -25.14 5.33
N LEU A 830 -29.64 -25.72 6.24
CA LEU A 830 -29.78 -27.12 6.63
C LEU A 830 -30.99 -27.32 7.55
N ASN A 831 -31.70 -28.44 7.35
CA ASN A 831 -32.70 -28.88 8.31
C ASN A 831 -32.04 -29.40 9.61
N GLU A 832 -32.83 -29.59 10.67
CA GLU A 832 -32.31 -30.01 11.98
C GLU A 832 -31.61 -31.38 11.95
N GLU A 833 -32.06 -32.31 11.10
CA GLU A 833 -31.47 -33.65 10.96
C GLU A 833 -30.08 -33.59 10.32
N ASP A 834 -29.93 -32.85 9.24
CA ASP A 834 -28.66 -32.63 8.53
C ASP A 834 -27.66 -31.89 9.43
N GLN A 835 -28.11 -30.87 10.18
CA GLN A 835 -27.26 -30.17 11.15
C GLN A 835 -26.74 -31.13 12.22
N LEU A 836 -27.59 -32.02 12.74
CA LEU A 836 -27.18 -33.02 13.72
C LEU A 836 -26.19 -34.02 13.12
N ALA A 837 -26.44 -34.49 11.89
CA ALA A 837 -25.58 -35.44 11.19
C ALA A 837 -24.20 -34.86 10.84
N LEU A 838 -24.14 -33.55 10.52
CA LEU A 838 -22.92 -32.84 10.15
C LEU A 838 -22.20 -32.21 11.34
N LYS A 839 -22.80 -32.22 12.54
CA LYS A 839 -22.21 -31.63 13.77
C LYS A 839 -20.72 -31.96 13.96
N PRO A 840 -20.24 -33.21 13.78
CA PRO A 840 -18.81 -33.53 13.92
C PRO A 840 -17.92 -32.78 12.93
N ILE A 841 -18.41 -32.43 11.75
CA ILE A 841 -17.69 -31.68 10.71
C ILE A 841 -17.83 -30.17 10.94
N LEU A 842 -19.02 -29.72 11.32
CA LEU A 842 -19.30 -28.30 11.59
C LEU A 842 -18.47 -27.78 12.78
N GLU A 843 -18.24 -28.62 13.80
CA GLU A 843 -17.44 -28.32 14.99
C GLU A 843 -15.97 -28.79 14.87
N ALA A 844 -15.60 -29.41 13.74
CA ALA A 844 -14.23 -29.88 13.55
C ALA A 844 -13.24 -28.71 13.53
N MET A 845 -12.15 -28.87 14.26
CA MET A 845 -11.00 -27.99 14.12
C MET A 845 -10.32 -28.23 12.76
N PRO A 846 -9.70 -27.21 12.17
CA PRO A 846 -8.93 -27.37 10.95
C PRO A 846 -7.90 -28.51 11.13
N PRO A 847 -7.75 -29.40 10.13
CA PRO A 847 -6.70 -30.40 10.17
C PRO A 847 -5.34 -29.71 10.29
N THR A 848 -4.46 -30.23 11.14
CA THR A 848 -3.09 -29.70 11.34
C THR A 848 -2.13 -30.02 10.17
N ASP A 849 -2.66 -30.47 9.03
CA ASP A 849 -1.99 -30.98 7.84
C ASP A 849 -1.33 -29.90 6.96
N VAL A 850 -1.03 -28.71 7.50
CA VAL A 850 0.09 -27.97 6.93
C VAL A 850 1.30 -28.86 7.18
N PRO A 851 2.06 -29.31 6.15
CA PRO A 851 3.26 -30.09 6.37
C PRO A 851 4.10 -29.36 7.42
N GLN A 852 4.20 -29.98 8.60
CA GLN A 852 5.00 -29.42 9.68
C GLN A 852 6.43 -29.29 9.16
N PRO A 853 7.22 -28.32 9.65
CA PRO A 853 8.64 -28.25 9.32
C PRO A 853 9.23 -29.65 9.44
N ALA A 854 9.71 -30.20 8.32
CA ALA A 854 10.26 -31.55 8.32
C ALA A 854 11.40 -31.59 9.36
N PRO A 855 11.65 -32.75 10.02
CA PRO A 855 12.79 -32.87 10.90
C PRO A 855 14.07 -32.43 10.17
N PRO A 856 15.04 -31.79 10.87
CA PRO A 856 16.22 -31.21 10.24
C PRO A 856 16.90 -32.23 9.32
N ARG A 857 16.85 -31.95 8.01
CA ARG A 857 17.48 -32.79 7.00
C ARG A 857 19.01 -32.58 7.04
N PRO A 858 19.81 -33.62 6.79
CA PRO A 858 21.26 -33.45 6.70
C PRO A 858 21.60 -32.49 5.56
N PHE A 859 22.66 -31.71 5.77
CA PHE A 859 23.21 -30.88 4.72
C PHE A 859 23.71 -31.77 3.56
N VAL A 860 23.27 -31.47 2.34
CA VAL A 860 23.69 -32.15 1.12
C VAL A 860 24.81 -31.36 0.46
N ARG A 861 24.51 -30.15 -0.01
CA ARG A 861 25.48 -29.23 -0.65
C ARG A 861 24.96 -27.80 -0.67
N GLU A 862 25.87 -26.84 -0.83
CA GLU A 862 25.51 -25.45 -1.13
C GLU A 862 25.38 -25.29 -2.65
N TRP A 863 24.14 -25.21 -3.13
CA TRP A 863 23.84 -25.15 -4.56
C TRP A 863 24.15 -23.77 -5.16
N LYS A 864 24.68 -23.76 -6.39
CA LYS A 864 24.95 -22.52 -7.15
C LYS A 864 24.11 -22.42 -8.40
N MET A 865 23.85 -21.19 -8.84
CA MET A 865 23.08 -20.90 -10.04
C MET A 865 23.69 -21.54 -11.30
N GLU A 866 25.01 -21.56 -11.43
CA GLU A 866 25.69 -22.15 -12.60
C GLU A 866 25.50 -23.67 -12.71
N GLU A 867 25.19 -24.34 -11.60
CA GLU A 867 25.01 -25.79 -11.52
C GLU A 867 23.56 -26.19 -11.79
N LEU A 868 22.59 -25.45 -11.25
CA LEU A 868 21.16 -25.79 -11.32
C LEU A 868 20.47 -25.27 -12.58
N VAL A 869 20.88 -24.10 -13.11
CA VAL A 869 20.23 -23.51 -14.29
C VAL A 869 20.23 -24.47 -15.49
N PRO A 870 21.34 -25.14 -15.87
CA PRO A 870 21.34 -26.08 -16.98
C PRO A 870 20.38 -27.26 -16.77
N LEU A 871 20.23 -27.73 -15.53
CA LEU A 871 19.38 -28.88 -15.19
C LEU A 871 17.89 -28.50 -15.25
N VAL A 872 17.52 -27.38 -14.64
CA VAL A 872 16.13 -26.90 -14.60
C VAL A 872 15.64 -26.44 -15.98
N THR A 873 16.51 -25.80 -16.77
CA THR A 873 16.15 -25.31 -18.12
C THR A 873 16.25 -26.39 -19.21
N GLY A 874 16.90 -27.52 -18.92
CA GLY A 874 17.05 -28.67 -19.82
C GLY A 874 15.79 -29.53 -20.01
N GLY A 875 14.74 -29.28 -19.22
CA GLY A 875 13.46 -29.97 -19.26
C GLY A 875 13.20 -30.82 -18.02
N LEU A 876 11.95 -30.79 -17.50
CA LEU A 876 11.55 -31.41 -16.23
C LEU A 876 10.55 -32.55 -16.44
N LYS A 877 10.85 -33.52 -17.32
CA LYS A 877 9.98 -34.68 -17.56
C LYS A 877 10.22 -35.81 -16.56
N GLY A 878 9.19 -36.64 -16.33
CA GLY A 878 9.25 -37.82 -15.46
C GLY A 878 9.56 -37.51 -13.99
N ARG A 879 9.15 -36.32 -13.51
CA ARG A 879 9.38 -35.84 -12.15
C ARG A 879 8.30 -36.38 -11.20
N ASP A 880 8.57 -36.32 -9.89
CA ASP A 880 7.64 -36.80 -8.86
C ASP A 880 6.90 -35.62 -8.19
N PHE A 881 5.58 -35.56 -8.39
CA PHE A 881 4.72 -34.52 -7.82
C PHE A 881 4.66 -34.56 -6.29
N ASP A 882 4.50 -35.75 -5.71
CA ASP A 882 4.34 -35.90 -4.26
C ASP A 882 5.64 -35.55 -3.54
N ARG A 883 6.76 -36.04 -4.07
CA ARG A 883 8.08 -35.67 -3.57
C ARG A 883 8.32 -34.17 -3.69
N GLY A 884 7.99 -33.55 -4.82
CA GLY A 884 8.09 -32.09 -5.01
C GLY A 884 7.27 -31.28 -3.99
N ARG A 885 6.04 -31.71 -3.69
CA ARG A 885 5.18 -31.10 -2.66
C ARG A 885 5.74 -31.27 -1.25
N GLU A 886 6.22 -32.46 -0.90
CA GLU A 886 6.86 -32.71 0.40
C GLU A 886 8.11 -31.83 0.58
N LEU A 887 8.91 -31.68 -0.48
CA LEU A 887 10.11 -30.85 -0.49
C LEU A 887 9.80 -29.36 -0.33
N PHE A 888 8.68 -28.87 -0.88
CA PHE A 888 8.22 -27.50 -0.67
C PHE A 888 7.92 -27.22 0.82
N GLY A 889 7.36 -28.22 1.53
CA GLY A 889 7.19 -28.16 2.98
C GLY A 889 8.50 -28.31 3.74
N ALA A 890 9.37 -29.25 3.35
CA ALA A 890 10.66 -29.50 4.00
C ALA A 890 11.63 -28.31 3.87
N ALA A 891 11.55 -27.57 2.76
CA ALA A 891 12.25 -26.30 2.55
C ALA A 891 11.56 -25.11 3.25
N ASN A 892 10.49 -25.34 4.02
CA ASN A 892 9.73 -24.34 4.77
C ASN A 892 9.05 -23.27 3.88
N CYS A 893 8.86 -23.54 2.59
CA CYS A 893 8.25 -22.58 1.66
C CYS A 893 6.78 -22.31 2.04
N PHE A 894 6.04 -23.33 2.52
CA PHE A 894 4.66 -23.16 3.00
C PHE A 894 4.53 -22.21 4.19
N ALA A 895 5.60 -21.94 4.94
CA ALA A 895 5.52 -21.02 6.07
C ALA A 895 5.26 -19.57 5.60
N CYS A 896 5.87 -19.18 4.47
CA CYS A 896 5.75 -17.82 3.93
C CYS A 896 4.84 -17.73 2.71
N HIS A 897 4.87 -18.75 1.85
CA HIS A 897 4.25 -18.72 0.55
C HIS A 897 3.04 -19.63 0.47
N ARG A 898 2.07 -19.16 -0.30
CA ARG A 898 0.95 -19.98 -0.74
C ARG A 898 1.36 -20.72 -2.02
N PHE A 899 1.00 -21.99 -2.11
CA PHE A 899 1.09 -22.77 -3.33
C PHE A 899 0.00 -23.84 -3.30
N ASP A 900 -0.83 -23.93 -4.35
CA ASP A 900 -1.92 -24.90 -4.42
C ASP A 900 -2.80 -24.88 -3.15
N ASN A 901 -3.18 -23.67 -2.74
CA ASN A 901 -4.05 -23.37 -1.57
C ASN A 901 -3.53 -23.79 -0.22
N GLN A 902 -2.23 -24.07 -0.13
CA GLN A 902 -1.56 -24.44 1.09
C GLN A 902 -0.47 -23.42 1.41
N GLY A 903 -0.25 -23.16 2.69
CA GLY A 903 0.82 -22.30 3.19
C GLY A 903 0.38 -20.90 3.63
N GLY A 904 1.36 -20.00 3.74
CA GLY A 904 1.21 -18.65 4.29
C GLY A 904 0.91 -17.58 3.23
N ALA A 905 0.40 -16.43 3.68
CA ALA A 905 0.11 -15.25 2.84
C ALA A 905 1.10 -14.10 3.10
N VAL A 906 2.31 -14.48 3.53
CA VAL A 906 3.34 -13.56 4.00
C VAL A 906 4.17 -13.05 2.82
N GLY A 907 4.57 -13.99 1.97
CA GLY A 907 5.13 -13.74 0.64
C GLY A 907 4.05 -13.86 -0.44
N PRO A 908 4.41 -13.63 -1.71
CA PRO A 908 3.49 -13.80 -2.83
C PRO A 908 2.98 -15.24 -2.95
N ASP A 909 1.77 -15.39 -3.50
CA ASP A 909 1.27 -16.69 -3.94
C ASP A 909 2.07 -17.18 -5.16
N LEU A 910 2.65 -18.36 -5.00
CA LEU A 910 3.53 -18.96 -5.97
C LEU A 910 2.79 -19.86 -6.99
N THR A 911 1.50 -20.12 -6.81
CA THR A 911 0.68 -21.00 -7.67
C THR A 911 0.63 -20.55 -9.12
N ILE A 912 0.81 -19.25 -9.39
CA ILE A 912 0.77 -18.68 -10.74
C ILE A 912 2.15 -18.22 -11.26
N LEU A 913 3.24 -18.58 -10.58
CA LEU A 913 4.60 -18.16 -10.93
C LEU A 913 4.97 -18.48 -12.39
N SER A 914 4.68 -19.70 -12.84
CA SER A 914 5.17 -20.19 -14.14
C SER A 914 4.55 -19.51 -15.36
N GLY A 915 3.46 -18.75 -15.17
CA GLY A 915 2.89 -17.90 -16.23
C GLY A 915 3.53 -16.52 -16.34
N ARG A 916 4.36 -16.12 -15.37
CA ARG A 916 4.94 -14.76 -15.27
C ARG A 916 6.47 -14.74 -15.28
N PHE A 917 7.11 -15.78 -14.77
CA PHE A 917 8.56 -15.84 -14.58
C PHE A 917 9.14 -17.08 -15.25
N SER A 918 10.36 -16.96 -15.79
CA SER A 918 11.06 -18.11 -16.34
C SER A 918 11.53 -19.04 -15.20
N ALA A 919 11.79 -20.30 -15.53
CA ALA A 919 12.33 -21.26 -14.55
C ALA A 919 13.65 -20.78 -13.92
N ARG A 920 14.45 -19.99 -14.66
CA ARG A 920 15.68 -19.36 -14.17
C ARG A 920 15.38 -18.30 -13.12
N ASP A 921 14.39 -17.44 -13.35
CA ASP A 921 14.05 -16.34 -12.44
C ASP A 921 13.51 -16.89 -11.11
N ILE A 922 12.69 -17.95 -11.18
CA ILE A 922 12.18 -18.65 -10.00
C ILE A 922 13.34 -19.25 -9.21
N LEU A 923 14.23 -19.99 -9.88
CA LEU A 923 15.39 -20.60 -9.24
C LEU A 923 16.34 -19.57 -8.62
N GLU A 924 16.61 -18.45 -9.32
CA GLU A 924 17.43 -17.35 -8.79
C GLU A 924 16.84 -16.76 -7.52
N SER A 925 15.53 -16.55 -7.50
CA SER A 925 14.83 -16.04 -6.31
C SER A 925 14.91 -16.99 -5.11
N VAL A 926 15.03 -18.30 -5.34
CA VAL A 926 15.13 -19.31 -4.28
C VAL A 926 16.57 -19.50 -3.78
N VAL A 927 17.55 -19.52 -4.70
CA VAL A 927 18.97 -19.73 -4.37
C VAL A 927 19.62 -18.46 -3.83
N GLU A 928 19.27 -17.30 -4.41
CA GLU A 928 19.85 -15.99 -4.08
C GLU A 928 18.75 -14.98 -3.65
N PRO A 929 17.95 -15.24 -2.60
CA PRO A 929 16.78 -14.43 -2.25
C PRO A 929 17.11 -12.97 -1.86
N SER A 930 18.37 -12.69 -1.53
CA SER A 930 18.85 -11.32 -1.20
C SER A 930 19.43 -10.57 -2.40
N LYS A 931 19.47 -11.18 -3.59
CA LYS A 931 19.97 -10.55 -4.82
C LYS A 931 19.05 -9.42 -5.29
N VAL A 932 17.75 -9.70 -5.30
CA VAL A 932 16.68 -8.75 -5.63
C VAL A 932 15.60 -8.93 -4.58
N ILE A 933 15.57 -8.01 -3.61
CA ILE A 933 14.51 -7.96 -2.61
C ILE A 933 13.44 -7.02 -3.16
N SER A 934 12.23 -7.53 -3.36
CA SER A 934 11.11 -6.67 -3.77
C SER A 934 10.81 -5.67 -2.65
N ASP A 935 10.72 -4.40 -3.01
CA ASP A 935 10.40 -3.30 -2.09
C ASP A 935 9.08 -3.53 -1.34
N GLN A 936 8.13 -4.27 -1.93
CA GLN A 936 6.86 -4.65 -1.28
C GLN A 936 7.08 -5.55 -0.04
N TYR A 937 8.19 -6.28 0.01
CA TYR A 937 8.56 -7.21 1.07
C TYR A 937 9.88 -6.83 1.75
N ALA A 938 10.42 -5.65 1.46
CA ALA A 938 11.67 -5.19 2.04
C ALA A 938 11.51 -4.89 3.54
N ALA A 939 12.53 -5.27 4.30
CA ALA A 939 12.63 -5.00 5.72
C ALA A 939 13.58 -3.82 5.97
N VAL A 940 13.46 -3.22 7.15
CA VAL A 940 14.45 -2.28 7.70
C VAL A 940 15.13 -2.90 8.89
N THR A 941 16.38 -2.51 9.13
CA THR A 941 17.05 -2.69 10.41
C THR A 941 17.07 -1.36 11.14
N ILE A 942 16.46 -1.33 12.33
CA ILE A 942 16.35 -0.18 13.22
C ILE A 942 17.31 -0.38 14.38
N PHE A 943 18.19 0.59 14.59
CA PHE A 943 19.09 0.70 15.73
C PHE A 943 18.52 1.74 16.69
N THR A 944 18.34 1.36 17.95
CA THR A 944 17.79 2.27 18.97
C THR A 944 18.86 2.75 19.94
N GLN A 945 18.63 3.91 20.56
CA GLN A 945 19.54 4.53 21.53
C GLN A 945 19.76 3.65 22.78
N ASP A 946 18.79 2.80 23.14
CA ASP A 946 18.92 1.81 24.21
C ASP A 946 19.67 0.53 23.79
N GLY A 947 20.22 0.50 22.58
CA GLY A 947 21.10 -0.55 22.07
C GLY A 947 20.38 -1.75 21.44
N LYS A 948 19.06 -1.67 21.20
CA LYS A 948 18.33 -2.74 20.51
C LYS A 948 18.54 -2.65 19.00
N VAL A 949 18.56 -3.81 18.37
CA VAL A 949 18.58 -3.95 16.91
C VAL A 949 17.34 -4.73 16.52
N ILE A 950 16.43 -4.05 15.82
CA ILE A 950 15.13 -4.58 15.43
C ILE A 950 15.16 -4.70 13.91
N THR A 951 15.01 -5.91 13.37
CA THR A 951 14.96 -6.10 11.91
C THR A 951 13.58 -6.62 11.54
N GLY A 952 12.87 -5.84 10.73
CA GLY A 952 11.48 -6.15 10.41
C GLY A 952 10.89 -5.21 9.37
N ARG A 953 9.66 -5.48 8.93
CA ARG A 953 8.95 -4.63 7.99
C ARG A 953 8.09 -3.63 8.76
N ILE A 954 8.15 -2.35 8.38
CA ILE A 954 7.23 -1.34 8.93
C ILE A 954 5.84 -1.62 8.36
N VAL A 955 4.88 -1.88 9.25
CA VAL A 955 3.48 -2.21 8.89
C VAL A 955 2.57 -1.02 9.09
N ASN A 956 2.86 -0.17 10.08
CA ASN A 956 2.06 1.01 10.38
C ASN A 956 2.87 2.09 11.10
N LEU A 957 2.42 3.33 10.98
CA LEU A 957 3.02 4.54 11.54
C LEU A 957 1.90 5.42 12.11
N ALA A 958 2.04 5.87 13.36
CA ALA A 958 1.13 6.86 13.95
C ALA A 958 1.84 7.67 15.02
N GLY A 959 1.81 9.00 14.90
CA GLY A 959 2.61 9.87 15.76
C GLY A 959 4.09 9.51 15.68
N ASP A 960 4.70 9.26 16.85
CA ASP A 960 6.10 8.83 16.96
C ASP A 960 6.25 7.29 17.03
N ALA A 961 5.18 6.50 16.89
CA ALA A 961 5.24 5.05 17.01
C ALA A 961 5.34 4.34 15.64
N PHE A 962 6.39 3.54 15.45
CA PHE A 962 6.53 2.59 14.35
C PHE A 962 6.03 1.21 14.80
N ARG A 963 5.23 0.55 13.98
CA ARG A 963 4.82 -0.85 14.18
C ARG A 963 5.58 -1.74 13.21
N VAL A 964 6.44 -2.60 13.73
CA VAL A 964 7.40 -3.40 12.96
C VAL A 964 7.07 -4.88 13.11
N SER A 965 6.92 -5.59 12.00
CA SER A 965 6.83 -7.05 11.97
C SER A 965 8.23 -7.65 11.83
N GLU A 966 8.78 -8.17 12.93
CA GLU A 966 10.10 -8.81 12.96
C GLU A 966 10.05 -10.27 12.50
N ASN A 967 8.95 -10.95 12.82
CA ASN A 967 8.70 -12.33 12.41
C ASN A 967 7.53 -12.37 11.46
N MET A 968 7.84 -12.52 10.18
CA MET A 968 6.82 -12.58 9.15
C MET A 968 5.97 -13.87 9.22
N LEU A 969 6.41 -14.90 9.95
CA LEU A 969 5.60 -16.09 10.26
C LEU A 969 4.56 -15.85 11.37
N ASP A 970 4.68 -14.74 12.09
CA ASP A 970 3.74 -14.28 13.12
C ASP A 970 3.44 -12.78 12.94
N PRO A 971 2.82 -12.38 11.81
CA PRO A 971 2.68 -10.98 11.43
C PRO A 971 1.75 -10.19 12.37
N GLY A 972 0.96 -10.86 13.21
CA GLY A 972 0.13 -10.22 14.23
C GLY A 972 0.90 -9.73 15.45
N ASN A 973 2.11 -10.25 15.67
CA ASN A 973 2.98 -9.84 16.76
C ASN A 973 3.92 -8.71 16.30
N LEU A 974 3.45 -7.48 16.49
CA LEU A 974 4.16 -6.27 16.06
C LEU A 974 4.95 -5.65 17.20
N THR A 975 6.22 -5.39 16.97
CA THR A 975 7.08 -4.62 17.88
C THR A 975 6.83 -3.14 17.68
N SER A 976 6.51 -2.44 18.77
CA SER A 976 6.39 -0.98 18.77
C SER A 976 7.76 -0.36 18.99
N VAL A 977 8.19 0.53 18.10
CA VAL A 977 9.42 1.30 18.23
C VAL A 977 9.07 2.77 18.29
N ASP A 978 9.49 3.47 19.35
CA ASP A 978 9.38 4.92 19.42
C ASP A 978 10.45 5.54 18.51
N ARG A 979 10.03 6.34 17.53
CA ARG A 979 10.91 7.04 16.57
C ARG A 979 11.94 7.90 17.27
N LYS A 980 11.58 8.49 18.42
CA LYS A 980 12.49 9.32 19.20
C LYS A 980 13.69 8.52 19.74
N GLN A 981 13.51 7.22 19.94
CA GLN A 981 14.54 6.27 20.37
C GLN A 981 15.36 5.72 19.21
N ILE A 982 15.05 6.04 17.94
CA ILE A 982 15.79 5.54 16.79
C ILE A 982 17.09 6.34 16.62
N GLU A 983 18.21 5.63 16.69
CA GLU A 983 19.54 6.17 16.39
C GLU A 983 19.77 6.20 14.87
N GLU A 984 19.49 5.07 14.20
CA GLU A 984 19.72 4.83 12.77
C GLU A 984 18.70 3.81 12.26
N MET A 985 18.28 3.94 11.00
CA MET A 985 17.44 2.94 10.32
C MET A 985 17.92 2.79 8.89
N VAL A 986 18.14 1.55 8.45
CA VAL A 986 18.67 1.26 7.11
C VAL A 986 17.90 0.12 6.45
N PRO A 987 17.81 0.09 5.11
CA PRO A 987 17.27 -1.07 4.40
C PRO A 987 18.03 -2.35 4.76
N ALA A 988 17.29 -3.42 5.00
CA ALA A 988 17.88 -4.72 5.26
C ALA A 988 18.53 -5.26 3.97
N LYS A 989 19.83 -5.59 4.04
CA LYS A 989 20.57 -6.21 2.93
C LYS A 989 20.28 -7.70 2.76
N VAL A 990 19.54 -8.28 3.69
CA VAL A 990 19.20 -9.69 3.75
C VAL A 990 17.70 -9.80 3.64
N SER A 991 17.25 -10.63 2.70
CA SER A 991 15.84 -10.94 2.52
C SER A 991 15.29 -11.62 3.76
N MET A 992 14.01 -11.38 4.05
CA MET A 992 13.27 -12.17 5.04
C MET A 992 13.04 -13.61 4.57
N MET A 993 13.19 -13.89 3.27
CA MET A 993 13.26 -15.25 2.74
C MET A 993 14.64 -15.86 3.08
N PRO A 994 14.71 -16.99 3.80
CA PRO A 994 15.99 -17.58 4.20
C PRO A 994 16.85 -18.00 3.00
N GLN A 995 18.17 -17.86 3.12
CA GLN A 995 19.10 -18.40 2.12
C GLN A 995 19.37 -19.89 2.38
N GLY A 996 19.69 -20.65 1.33
CA GLY A 996 20.08 -22.05 1.44
C GLY A 996 18.92 -23.01 1.63
N LEU A 997 17.70 -22.61 1.24
CA LEU A 997 16.48 -23.44 1.31
C LEU A 997 16.62 -24.78 0.57
N LEU A 998 17.49 -24.85 -0.44
CA LEU A 998 17.75 -26.06 -1.23
C LEU A 998 18.93 -26.90 -0.70
N ASN A 999 19.67 -26.43 0.31
CA ASN A 999 20.96 -27.04 0.69
C ASN A 999 20.85 -28.44 1.31
N THR A 1000 19.64 -28.82 1.70
CA THR A 1000 19.30 -30.14 2.26
C THR A 1000 18.66 -31.08 1.24
N LEU A 1001 18.58 -30.65 -0.03
CA LEU A 1001 18.02 -31.40 -1.15
C LEU A 1001 19.13 -31.89 -2.08
N ASP A 1002 18.98 -33.10 -2.61
CA ASP A 1002 19.81 -33.61 -3.70
C ASP A 1002 19.34 -33.10 -5.09
N GLU A 1003 20.05 -33.50 -6.14
CA GLU A 1003 19.79 -33.01 -7.51
C GLU A 1003 18.39 -33.36 -8.01
N GLU A 1004 17.97 -34.61 -7.80
CA GLU A 1004 16.66 -35.09 -8.25
C GLU A 1004 15.54 -34.42 -7.45
N GLU A 1005 15.77 -34.21 -6.15
CA GLU A 1005 14.86 -33.49 -5.26
C GLU A 1005 14.68 -32.02 -5.68
N VAL A 1006 15.77 -31.32 -6.04
CA VAL A 1006 15.65 -29.95 -6.56
C VAL A 1006 14.82 -29.92 -7.86
N LEU A 1007 15.04 -30.87 -8.76
CA LEU A 1007 14.28 -30.95 -10.02
C LEU A 1007 12.79 -31.23 -9.80
N ASP A 1008 12.44 -32.09 -8.84
CA ASP A 1008 11.04 -32.35 -8.47
C ASP A 1008 10.37 -31.14 -7.82
N LEU A 1009 11.07 -30.43 -6.93
CA LEU A 1009 10.58 -29.19 -6.35
C LEU A 1009 10.34 -28.11 -7.43
N MET A 1010 11.27 -27.97 -8.37
CA MET A 1010 11.11 -27.02 -9.49
C MET A 1010 9.98 -27.43 -10.42
N ALA A 1011 9.79 -28.73 -10.69
CA ALA A 1011 8.67 -29.22 -11.47
C ALA A 1011 7.33 -28.97 -10.77
N TYR A 1012 7.26 -29.19 -9.45
CA TYR A 1012 6.11 -28.84 -8.63
C TYR A 1012 5.75 -27.35 -8.76
N LEU A 1013 6.72 -26.46 -8.53
CA LEU A 1013 6.54 -25.01 -8.70
C LEU A 1013 6.06 -24.61 -10.10
N LEU A 1014 6.68 -25.17 -11.15
CA LEU A 1014 6.36 -24.84 -12.53
C LEU A 1014 5.02 -25.40 -12.99
N SER A 1015 4.60 -26.52 -12.42
CA SER A 1015 3.32 -27.18 -12.74
C SER A 1015 2.09 -26.47 -12.20
N ARG A 1016 2.28 -25.46 -11.31
CA ARG A 1016 1.18 -24.76 -10.64
C ARG A 1016 0.33 -25.67 -9.73
N GLY A 1017 0.92 -26.75 -9.23
CA GLY A 1017 0.21 -27.76 -8.44
C GLY A 1017 -0.63 -28.73 -9.28
N ASP A 1018 -0.58 -28.66 -10.61
CA ASP A 1018 -1.29 -29.62 -11.45
C ASP A 1018 -0.55 -30.96 -11.51
N ARG A 1019 -1.04 -31.94 -10.73
CA ARG A 1019 -0.52 -33.32 -10.74
C ARG A 1019 -0.55 -33.97 -12.13
N ASN A 1020 -1.44 -33.53 -13.02
CA ASN A 1020 -1.56 -34.12 -14.36
C ASN A 1020 -0.66 -33.46 -15.40
N ASN A 1021 0.15 -32.47 -15.00
CA ASN A 1021 1.06 -31.76 -15.88
C ASN A 1021 2.06 -32.73 -16.56
N GLU A 1022 2.43 -32.42 -17.81
CA GLU A 1022 3.36 -33.22 -18.62
C GLU A 1022 4.71 -33.48 -17.93
N MET A 1023 5.12 -32.61 -17.00
CA MET A 1023 6.33 -32.78 -16.19
C MET A 1023 6.30 -34.04 -15.31
N PHE A 1024 5.12 -34.50 -14.89
CA PHE A 1024 4.94 -35.69 -14.05
C PHE A 1024 4.51 -36.93 -14.83
N GLN A 1025 4.26 -36.79 -16.13
CA GLN A 1025 3.92 -37.93 -16.97
C GLN A 1025 5.20 -38.70 -17.33
N ALA A 1026 5.10 -40.03 -17.37
CA ALA A 1026 6.19 -40.89 -17.80
C ALA A 1026 6.61 -40.51 -19.23
N SER A 1027 7.91 -40.47 -19.48
CA SER A 1027 8.43 -40.27 -20.83
C SER A 1027 7.92 -41.42 -21.70
N GLY A 1028 7.02 -41.13 -22.64
CA GLY A 1028 6.60 -42.12 -23.63
C GLY A 1028 7.78 -42.43 -24.53
N ASP A 1029 8.33 -43.65 -24.39
CA ASP A 1029 9.17 -44.28 -25.40
C ASP A 1029 8.32 -44.78 -26.59
#